data_AF-A0AA39GTT9-F1
#
_entry.id   AF-A0AA39GTT9-F1
#
_cell.length_a   1.000
_cell.length_b   1.000
_cell.length_c   1.000
_cell.angle_alpha   90.00
_cell.angle_beta   90.00
_cell.angle_gamma   90.00
#
_symmetry.space_group_name_H-M   'P 1'
#
loop_
_entity.id
_entity.type
_entity.pdbx_description
1 polymer ?
#
loop_
_entity_poly.entity_id
_entity_poly.type
_entity_poly.pdbx_seq_one_letter_code
_entity_poly.pdbx_strand_id
1 'polypeptide(L)'
;MTDGGLWTKKFPDQYLTAGRDDHALLSCTRSLSSCLPALWLCDISTAPIMFSSAVLQIALVVLVTGQQIYVPAEGPAARPACKHGCHQGEPSFKFGQFAYTMSTTVRTATPVPSPTATPTYAPPPEQATSLLTSPSYTTWGKWNPTATTKATDTNDPYGEAAWTALWEHADPPDFTDYTSVYSTTVSPTPIPSSELVLPPDNYFGPTDCYNFPEGFSFGVASSACQVEGATADHGKAPTLQDILVRDERPKDYVTNEVYYYYKQDIARLAAMGVKRFSFSLAWSRILPFALPGTPVNQAAIDHYNDVINFILEQGMIPDVTLLHFDTPLQFFGDNLTQAAEPPEIGYVNGGWANETFVDAFVNYAQVAMTHFADRVPVWFTFNEPLLYSSNGRSVYNVLQSHARVAHWYREELKATGQLAVRLNNNFGVPRDPHSEADVRAADNFNSFQLGPFANPIYLGEDYPESYKQTIHDHVPLTADDLAYMNGTADFIGVNPYTATVVTPPAPGDAGSILDCAHNTTSPFRPYCVNQTTVDIHGWDIGYRSQTYVYITPTYLRSYLNYVYDKWRHPIKITEFGFPVWDEASKPLPDQLHDLPRSIYLLSYLSEILKAVWEDGVEVTGAYLWSYADNWEFGDYDAHFGVQTVNRTTQERNFKKSFFDAVDFVKARGVQ
;
A
#
# COMPACT_ATOMS: atom_id res chain seq x y z
N MET A 1 42.67 33.44 10.89
CA MET A 1 43.76 32.70 10.21
C MET A 1 43.22 31.30 9.99
N THR A 2 42.62 31.08 8.82
CA THR A 2 43.21 30.34 7.67
C THR A 2 43.39 28.86 8.02
N ASP A 3 42.48 28.02 7.56
CA ASP A 3 42.66 27.04 6.44
C ASP A 3 42.83 25.64 7.09
N GLY A 4 42.28 24.53 6.63
CA GLY A 4 41.75 24.09 5.34
C GLY A 4 42.16 22.61 5.22
N GLY A 5 41.26 21.70 4.84
CA GLY A 5 41.62 20.28 4.66
C GLY A 5 40.45 19.29 4.58
N LEU A 6 39.93 19.11 3.37
CA LEU A 6 39.02 18.05 2.92
C LEU A 6 39.53 16.63 3.25
N TRP A 7 38.60 15.66 3.41
CA TRP A 7 38.49 14.41 2.61
C TRP A 7 37.10 13.76 2.81
N THR A 8 36.24 13.88 1.81
CA THR A 8 35.00 13.11 1.61
C THR A 8 35.29 11.82 0.83
N LYS A 9 34.64 10.70 1.17
CA LYS A 9 34.67 9.45 0.38
C LYS A 9 33.25 9.02 0.01
N LYS A 10 33.06 8.78 -1.29
CA LYS A 10 31.83 8.49 -2.06
C LYS A 10 31.47 6.99 -2.08
N PHE A 11 30.18 6.71 -2.28
CA PHE A 11 29.61 5.51 -2.93
C PHE A 11 29.45 5.74 -4.46
N PRO A 12 29.33 4.69 -5.31
CA PRO A 12 29.47 4.83 -6.75
C PRO A 12 28.14 5.00 -7.49
N ASP A 13 27.99 6.13 -8.18
CA ASP A 13 27.10 6.30 -9.32
C ASP A 13 27.83 5.88 -10.61
N GLN A 14 27.20 5.03 -11.43
CA GLN A 14 27.56 4.87 -12.83
C GLN A 14 26.32 5.19 -13.66
N TYR A 15 26.31 6.32 -14.37
CA TYR A 15 26.13 6.46 -15.82
C TYR A 15 25.98 7.94 -16.21
N LEU A 16 26.45 8.24 -17.43
CA LEU A 16 26.34 9.49 -18.22
C LEU A 16 27.51 10.49 -18.11
N THR A 17 28.44 10.40 -19.06
CA THR A 17 29.07 11.56 -19.68
C THR A 17 28.85 11.51 -21.20
N ALA A 18 27.98 12.39 -21.70
CA ALA A 18 27.88 12.71 -23.12
C ALA A 18 28.65 14.02 -23.36
N GLY A 19 29.77 13.94 -24.08
CA GLY A 19 30.52 15.11 -24.56
C GLY A 19 29.89 15.67 -25.82
N ARG A 20 29.64 16.98 -25.83
CA ARG A 20 29.51 17.80 -27.04
C ARG A 20 30.90 18.12 -27.57
N ASP A 21 31.07 18.09 -28.90
CA ASP A 21 31.78 19.12 -29.66
C ASP A 21 31.47 19.00 -31.18
N ASP A 22 30.82 20.05 -31.68
CA ASP A 22 31.00 20.83 -32.92
C ASP A 22 31.40 20.25 -34.31
N HIS A 23 30.62 20.76 -35.28
CA HIS A 23 30.95 21.17 -36.66
C HIS A 23 31.47 20.16 -37.70
N ALA A 24 30.62 19.81 -38.68
CA ALA A 24 30.99 19.82 -40.10
C ALA A 24 29.75 19.92 -41.02
N LEU A 25 29.68 21.03 -41.76
CA LEU A 25 28.89 21.22 -42.97
C LEU A 25 29.47 20.35 -44.10
N LEU A 26 28.62 19.64 -44.86
CA LEU A 26 28.86 19.35 -46.28
C LEU A 26 27.54 18.97 -46.97
N SER A 27 27.14 19.84 -47.90
CA SER A 27 26.11 19.61 -48.91
C SER A 27 26.65 18.77 -50.08
N CYS A 28 25.85 17.86 -50.64
CA CYS A 28 25.80 17.61 -52.10
C CYS A 28 24.64 16.67 -52.52
N THR A 29 23.56 17.28 -53.01
CA THR A 29 22.76 17.00 -54.23
C THR A 29 22.66 15.61 -54.90
N ARG A 30 21.39 15.30 -55.28
CA ARG A 30 20.86 14.52 -56.45
C ARG A 30 21.00 12.98 -56.37
N SER A 31 20.08 12.13 -56.85
CA SER A 31 18.99 12.27 -57.82
C SER A 31 17.96 11.11 -57.70
N LEU A 32 16.73 11.35 -58.16
CA LEU A 32 15.64 10.38 -58.39
C LEU A 32 16.00 9.25 -59.36
N SER A 33 15.46 8.03 -59.14
CA SER A 33 14.72 7.26 -60.17
C SER A 33 14.20 5.90 -59.65
N SER A 34 12.87 5.80 -59.57
CA SER A 34 11.98 4.69 -59.99
C SER A 34 12.54 3.29 -60.28
N CYS A 35 11.90 2.25 -59.70
CA CYS A 35 11.23 1.14 -60.44
C CYS A 35 10.66 0.06 -59.47
N LEU A 36 9.32 -0.02 -59.39
CA LEU A 36 8.52 -1.26 -59.26
C LEU A 36 7.97 -1.58 -60.68
N PRO A 37 7.34 -2.73 -61.02
CA PRO A 37 6.74 -3.78 -60.17
C PRO A 37 6.92 -5.25 -60.69
N ALA A 38 6.27 -6.22 -60.01
CA ALA A 38 5.54 -7.42 -60.54
C ALA A 38 5.80 -8.67 -59.66
N LEU A 39 4.82 -9.13 -58.86
CA LEU A 39 3.75 -10.10 -59.20
C LEU A 39 4.27 -11.52 -59.49
N TRP A 40 4.02 -12.46 -58.56
CA TRP A 40 3.65 -13.84 -58.87
C TRP A 40 2.66 -14.37 -57.81
N LEU A 41 1.47 -14.73 -58.29
CA LEU A 41 0.45 -15.56 -57.65
C LEU A 41 0.83 -17.04 -57.87
N CYS A 42 0.54 -17.90 -56.90
CA CYS A 42 0.08 -19.27 -57.16
C CYS A 42 -0.66 -19.83 -55.94
N ASP A 43 -1.98 -19.95 -56.09
CA ASP A 43 -2.91 -20.81 -55.34
C ASP A 43 -2.60 -22.29 -55.58
N ILE A 44 -2.70 -23.15 -54.55
CA ILE A 44 -3.32 -24.49 -54.64
C ILE A 44 -4.03 -24.82 -53.31
N SER A 45 -5.25 -25.32 -53.47
CA SER A 45 -6.31 -25.66 -52.51
C SER A 45 -6.25 -27.08 -51.90
N THR A 46 -6.83 -27.24 -50.69
CA THR A 46 -7.70 -28.37 -50.19
C THR A 46 -7.11 -29.80 -50.16
N ALA A 47 -7.35 -30.73 -49.20
CA ALA A 47 -8.40 -31.00 -48.21
C ALA A 47 -7.93 -32.14 -47.23
N PRO A 48 -8.74 -32.59 -46.24
CA PRO A 48 -8.30 -33.16 -44.96
C PRO A 48 -8.33 -34.70 -44.85
N ILE A 49 -7.70 -35.24 -43.79
CA ILE A 49 -7.89 -36.64 -43.35
C ILE A 49 -8.15 -36.68 -41.83
N MET A 50 -9.28 -37.27 -41.45
CA MET A 50 -9.67 -37.67 -40.09
C MET A 50 -9.13 -39.07 -39.76
N PHE A 51 -8.68 -39.30 -38.51
CA PHE A 51 -8.86 -40.52 -37.69
C PHE A 51 -8.54 -40.16 -36.22
N SER A 52 -9.54 -40.15 -35.31
CA SER A 52 -9.91 -41.23 -34.37
C SER A 52 -9.07 -41.30 -33.08
N SER A 53 -9.69 -40.81 -31.99
CA SER A 53 -9.77 -41.36 -30.63
C SER A 53 -8.53 -42.03 -30.00
N ALA A 54 -7.91 -41.31 -29.05
CA ALA A 54 -7.22 -41.92 -27.92
C ALA A 54 -7.45 -41.06 -26.66
N VAL A 55 -8.00 -41.71 -25.63
CA VAL A 55 -8.20 -41.20 -24.28
C VAL A 55 -6.84 -41.01 -23.63
N LEU A 56 -6.55 -39.80 -23.13
CA LEU A 56 -5.45 -39.57 -22.20
C LEU A 56 -5.92 -38.60 -21.12
N GLN A 57 -5.88 -39.06 -19.87
CA GLN A 57 -5.99 -38.22 -18.68
C GLN A 57 -4.84 -37.23 -18.69
N ILE A 58 -5.16 -35.93 -18.79
CA ILE A 58 -4.21 -34.85 -18.56
C ILE A 58 -4.74 -34.06 -17.38
N ALA A 59 -3.95 -34.03 -16.32
CA ALA A 59 -4.13 -33.13 -15.20
C ALA A 59 -4.20 -31.70 -15.75
N LEU A 60 -5.30 -31.00 -15.48
CA LEU A 60 -5.42 -29.57 -15.76
C LEU A 60 -4.44 -28.82 -14.86
N VAL A 61 -3.22 -28.64 -15.33
CA VAL A 61 -2.43 -27.46 -14.99
C VAL A 61 -3.05 -26.34 -15.82
N VAL A 62 -3.91 -25.54 -15.20
CA VAL A 62 -4.39 -24.29 -15.81
C VAL A 62 -3.19 -23.33 -15.81
N LEU A 63 -2.40 -23.37 -16.89
CA LEU A 63 -1.47 -22.30 -17.22
C LEU A 63 -2.31 -21.08 -17.62
N VAL A 64 -2.50 -20.17 -16.66
CA VAL A 64 -3.11 -18.86 -16.88
C VAL A 64 -2.20 -18.10 -17.83
N THR A 65 -2.58 -18.03 -19.11
CA THR A 65 -1.91 -17.18 -20.11
C THR A 65 -2.56 -15.81 -20.11
N GLY A 66 -2.40 -15.07 -19.02
CA GLY A 66 -2.48 -13.61 -19.04
C GLY A 66 -1.22 -13.04 -19.71
N GLN A 67 -0.93 -13.44 -20.95
CA GLN A 67 0.24 -12.95 -21.67
C GLN A 67 -0.03 -11.51 -22.13
N GLN A 68 0.89 -10.60 -21.80
CA GLN A 68 0.95 -9.29 -22.43
C GLN A 68 1.30 -9.50 -23.89
N ILE A 69 0.34 -9.40 -24.81
CA ILE A 69 0.62 -9.57 -26.24
C ILE A 69 1.05 -8.22 -26.80
N TYR A 70 2.33 -8.07 -27.14
CA TYR A 70 2.78 -6.97 -27.98
C TYR A 70 2.28 -7.21 -29.39
N VAL A 71 1.23 -6.51 -29.81
CA VAL A 71 0.71 -6.57 -31.19
C VAL A 71 1.44 -5.50 -32.01
N PRO A 72 2.30 -5.87 -32.98
CA PRO A 72 2.94 -4.88 -33.84
C PRO A 72 1.88 -4.12 -34.64
N ALA A 73 1.94 -2.79 -34.62
CA ALA A 73 1.05 -1.92 -35.40
C ALA A 73 1.89 -0.99 -36.29
N GLU A 74 1.55 -0.93 -37.58
CA GLU A 74 2.16 0.02 -38.52
C GLU A 74 1.25 1.25 -38.71
N GLY A 75 1.84 2.44 -38.69
CA GLY A 75 1.15 3.70 -38.96
C GLY A 75 0.60 4.41 -37.71
N PRO A 76 -0.09 5.55 -37.89
CA PRO A 76 -0.65 6.31 -36.78
C PRO A 76 -1.75 5.52 -36.09
N ALA A 77 -1.89 5.72 -34.78
CA ALA A 77 -2.96 5.11 -34.01
C ALA A 77 -4.32 5.38 -34.67
N ALA A 78 -5.12 4.33 -34.84
CA ALA A 78 -6.52 4.47 -35.21
C ALA A 78 -7.18 5.44 -34.22
N ARG A 79 -8.16 6.22 -34.69
CA ARG A 79 -8.97 7.11 -33.85
C ARG A 79 -10.32 6.42 -33.58
N PRO A 80 -10.40 5.40 -32.71
CA PRO A 80 -11.63 4.62 -32.51
C PRO A 80 -12.78 5.47 -31.96
N ALA A 81 -12.48 6.59 -31.31
CA ALA A 81 -13.48 7.58 -30.91
C ALA A 81 -14.15 8.29 -32.10
N CYS A 82 -13.52 8.31 -33.28
CA CYS A 82 -14.12 8.77 -34.53
C CYS A 82 -14.97 7.66 -35.15
N LYS A 83 -16.12 7.34 -34.52
CA LYS A 83 -17.09 6.35 -35.02
C LYS A 83 -17.75 6.75 -36.36
N HIS A 84 -17.64 8.02 -36.73
CA HIS A 84 -18.03 8.56 -38.03
C HIS A 84 -16.75 8.85 -38.81
N GLY A 85 -16.65 8.38 -40.05
CA GLY A 85 -15.45 8.57 -40.89
C GLY A 85 -14.98 10.02 -40.83
N CYS A 86 -13.67 10.24 -40.65
CA CYS A 86 -13.08 11.57 -40.58
C CYS A 86 -13.72 12.47 -41.63
N HIS A 87 -14.29 13.61 -41.23
CA HIS A 87 -14.92 14.55 -42.15
C HIS A 87 -13.95 14.87 -43.30
N GLN A 88 -14.26 14.37 -44.50
CA GLN A 88 -13.51 14.61 -45.74
C GLN A 88 -13.94 15.92 -46.44
N GLY A 89 -14.69 16.78 -45.75
CA GLY A 89 -15.17 18.05 -46.31
C GLY A 89 -14.11 19.16 -46.20
N GLU A 90 -14.07 20.05 -47.18
CA GLU A 90 -13.34 21.31 -47.03
C GLU A 90 -13.96 22.14 -45.90
N PRO A 91 -13.16 22.69 -44.96
CA PRO A 91 -13.69 23.49 -43.87
C PRO A 91 -14.40 24.74 -44.41
N SER A 92 -15.64 24.95 -43.98
CA SER A 92 -16.36 26.21 -44.24
C SER A 92 -16.09 27.21 -43.11
N PHE A 93 -15.41 28.30 -43.42
CA PHE A 93 -15.16 29.38 -42.46
C PHE A 93 -16.30 30.41 -42.48
N LYS A 94 -16.77 30.84 -41.31
CA LYS A 94 -17.78 31.88 -41.15
C LYS A 94 -17.33 32.89 -40.10
N PHE A 95 -17.58 34.17 -40.36
CA PHE A 95 -17.42 35.21 -39.35
C PHE A 95 -18.68 35.27 -38.48
N GLY A 96 -18.52 35.17 -37.16
CA GLY A 96 -19.59 35.32 -36.18
C GLY A 96 -19.27 36.44 -35.20
N GLN A 97 -20.30 36.98 -34.52
CA GLN A 97 -20.08 37.85 -33.37
C GLN A 97 -19.44 37.03 -32.23
N PHE A 98 -18.36 37.55 -31.67
CA PHE A 98 -17.72 36.97 -30.50
C PHE A 98 -18.59 37.23 -29.26
N ALA A 99 -18.82 36.18 -28.48
CA ALA A 99 -19.44 36.26 -27.16
C ALA A 99 -18.67 35.35 -26.20
N TYR A 100 -18.44 35.81 -24.97
CA TYR A 100 -17.99 34.95 -23.89
C TYR A 100 -19.14 34.05 -23.46
N THR A 101 -18.94 32.74 -23.50
CA THR A 101 -19.85 31.76 -22.90
C THR A 101 -19.28 31.31 -21.56
N MET A 102 -20.12 31.17 -20.53
CA MET A 102 -19.72 30.39 -19.35
C MET A 102 -19.47 28.96 -19.79
N SER A 103 -18.21 28.54 -19.74
CA SER A 103 -17.78 27.22 -20.22
C SER A 103 -17.83 26.14 -19.13
N THR A 104 -18.13 26.49 -17.88
CA THR A 104 -18.10 25.57 -16.75
C THR A 104 -19.33 25.69 -15.85
N THR A 105 -19.80 24.57 -15.33
CA THR A 105 -20.79 24.51 -14.25
C THR A 105 -20.04 24.42 -12.92
N VAL A 106 -20.39 25.24 -11.93
CA VAL A 106 -19.80 25.13 -10.58
C VAL A 106 -20.46 23.96 -9.87
N ARG A 107 -19.68 22.89 -9.63
CA ARG A 107 -20.07 21.72 -8.83
C ARG A 107 -19.31 21.76 -7.50
N THR A 108 -19.90 21.21 -6.45
CA THR A 108 -19.24 21.07 -5.14
C THR A 108 -19.24 19.61 -4.68
N ALA A 109 -18.22 19.21 -3.93
CA ALA A 109 -18.19 17.92 -3.26
C ALA A 109 -19.42 17.77 -2.36
N THR A 110 -19.99 16.56 -2.33
CA THR A 110 -21.18 16.25 -1.54
C THR A 110 -20.75 15.54 -0.26
N PRO A 111 -21.00 16.11 0.93
CA PRO A 111 -20.64 15.49 2.19
C PRO A 111 -21.32 14.14 2.42
N VAL A 112 -20.71 13.31 3.29
CA VAL A 112 -21.36 12.12 3.82
C VAL A 112 -22.62 12.54 4.60
N PRO A 113 -23.77 11.88 4.37
CA PRO A 113 -24.98 12.18 5.13
C PRO A 113 -24.80 11.78 6.61
N SER A 114 -25.53 12.45 7.50
CA SER A 114 -25.56 12.07 8.91
C SER A 114 -25.97 10.60 9.08
N PRO A 115 -25.37 9.88 10.04
CA PRO A 115 -25.68 8.47 10.27
C PRO A 115 -27.15 8.32 10.71
N THR A 116 -27.86 7.33 10.14
CA THR A 116 -29.23 6.99 10.56
C THR A 116 -29.27 5.84 11.56
N ALA A 117 -28.24 5.01 11.58
CA ALA A 117 -28.02 3.91 12.52
C ALA A 117 -26.55 3.48 12.49
N THR A 118 -26.05 2.96 13.60
CA THR A 118 -24.72 2.32 13.69
C THR A 118 -24.92 0.81 13.81
N PRO A 119 -24.55 0.01 12.81
CA PRO A 119 -24.55 -1.44 12.93
C PRO A 119 -23.49 -1.90 13.94
N THR A 120 -23.74 -3.03 14.60
CA THR A 120 -22.78 -3.66 15.51
C THR A 120 -22.22 -4.93 14.91
N TYR A 121 -20.92 -5.16 15.06
CA TYR A 121 -20.21 -6.29 14.45
C TYR A 121 -19.70 -7.31 15.48
N ALA A 122 -19.72 -6.99 16.77
CA ALA A 122 -19.36 -7.88 17.87
C ALA A 122 -20.17 -7.51 19.12
N PRO A 123 -20.16 -8.35 20.19
CA PRO A 123 -20.71 -7.96 21.48
C PRO A 123 -20.09 -6.65 21.99
N PRO A 124 -20.86 -5.83 22.73
CA PRO A 124 -20.34 -4.57 23.25
C PRO A 124 -19.23 -4.82 24.30
N PRO A 125 -18.33 -3.86 24.53
CA PRO A 125 -17.17 -4.04 25.41
C PRO A 125 -17.51 -4.53 26.83
N GLU A 126 -18.64 -4.10 27.40
CA GLU A 126 -19.08 -4.52 28.74
C GLU A 126 -19.38 -6.03 28.83
N GLN A 127 -19.68 -6.67 27.70
CA GLN A 127 -19.89 -8.12 27.60
C GLN A 127 -18.65 -8.86 27.13
N ALA A 128 -17.80 -8.23 26.32
CA ALA A 128 -16.61 -8.85 25.77
C ALA A 128 -15.41 -8.86 26.74
N THR A 129 -15.31 -7.88 27.65
CA THR A 129 -14.19 -7.76 28.61
C THR A 129 -13.99 -8.98 29.51
N SER A 130 -15.03 -9.78 29.76
CA SER A 130 -14.90 -11.05 30.50
C SER A 130 -14.10 -12.13 29.76
N LEU A 131 -13.89 -11.97 28.45
CA LEU A 131 -13.05 -12.85 27.64
C LEU A 131 -11.55 -12.60 27.85
N LEU A 132 -11.19 -11.44 28.41
CA LEU A 132 -9.80 -11.11 28.72
C LEU A 132 -9.40 -11.72 30.07
N THR A 133 -8.19 -12.26 30.16
CA THR A 133 -7.67 -12.84 31.40
C THR A 133 -7.29 -11.73 32.37
N SER A 134 -8.21 -11.36 33.28
CA SER A 134 -8.02 -10.40 34.38
C SER A 134 -7.19 -9.14 34.00
N PRO A 135 -7.61 -8.35 32.99
CA PRO A 135 -6.85 -7.19 32.56
C PRO A 135 -6.78 -6.14 33.68
N SER A 136 -5.59 -5.61 33.94
CA SER A 136 -5.40 -4.40 34.73
C SER A 136 -5.29 -3.19 33.81
N TYR A 137 -5.76 -2.04 34.28
CA TYR A 137 -5.73 -0.78 33.53
C TYR A 137 -4.97 0.26 34.33
N THR A 138 -4.14 1.03 33.64
CA THR A 138 -3.41 2.15 34.23
C THR A 138 -3.19 3.23 33.18
N THR A 139 -2.55 4.31 33.58
CA THR A 139 -2.17 5.43 32.70
C THR A 139 -0.74 5.83 33.04
N TRP A 140 -0.01 6.27 32.03
CA TRP A 140 1.34 6.82 32.18
C TRP A 140 1.40 8.25 31.66
N GLY A 141 2.45 8.95 32.07
CA GLY A 141 2.66 10.35 31.72
C GLY A 141 3.21 10.56 30.30
N LYS A 142 4.09 11.54 30.21
CA LYS A 142 4.86 11.89 29.02
C LYS A 142 6.33 11.71 29.32
N TRP A 143 7.05 11.03 28.44
CA TRP A 143 8.49 10.88 28.61
C TRP A 143 9.19 12.12 28.05
N ASN A 144 10.14 12.63 28.82
CA ASN A 144 10.98 13.76 28.44
C ASN A 144 12.42 13.47 28.90
N PRO A 145 13.38 13.29 27.96
CA PRO A 145 14.76 12.96 28.30
C PRO A 145 15.48 14.06 29.09
N THR A 146 14.95 15.29 29.09
CA THR A 146 15.51 16.44 29.82
C THR A 146 14.87 16.67 31.19
N ALA A 147 13.90 15.83 31.60
CA ALA A 147 13.22 15.96 32.88
C ALA A 147 14.19 15.77 34.05
N THR A 148 14.09 16.64 35.07
CA THR A 148 14.92 16.58 36.28
C THR A 148 14.30 15.75 37.39
N THR A 149 12.99 15.52 37.34
CA THR A 149 12.24 14.68 38.28
C THR A 149 12.23 13.24 37.80
N LYS A 150 12.64 12.30 38.66
CA LYS A 150 12.55 10.87 38.39
C LYS A 150 11.29 10.27 39.02
N ALA A 151 10.69 9.30 38.34
CA ALA A 151 9.61 8.50 38.90
C ALA A 151 10.08 7.75 40.16
N THR A 152 9.20 7.64 41.16
CA THR A 152 9.53 7.11 42.50
C THR A 152 8.92 5.73 42.78
N ASP A 153 8.09 5.22 41.87
CA ASP A 153 7.35 3.97 41.98
C ASP A 153 8.18 2.74 41.54
N THR A 154 9.47 2.70 41.92
CA THR A 154 10.43 1.65 41.49
C THR A 154 10.11 0.23 41.96
N ASN A 155 9.09 0.05 42.81
CA ASN A 155 8.61 -1.26 43.25
C ASN A 155 7.44 -1.77 42.39
N ASP A 156 6.83 -0.92 41.57
CA ASP A 156 5.80 -1.31 40.60
C ASP A 156 6.48 -1.77 39.31
N PRO A 157 6.39 -3.05 38.93
CA PRO A 157 7.02 -3.57 37.71
C PRO A 157 6.47 -2.94 36.43
N TYR A 158 5.33 -2.24 36.50
CA TYR A 158 4.70 -1.55 35.37
C TYR A 158 4.43 -0.07 35.67
N GLY A 159 5.04 0.49 36.71
CA GLY A 159 4.92 1.89 37.09
C GLY A 159 5.58 2.85 36.08
N GLU A 160 5.48 4.14 36.36
CA GLU A 160 6.09 5.23 35.59
C GLU A 160 7.61 5.04 35.48
N ALA A 161 8.28 4.55 36.53
CA ALA A 161 9.71 4.25 36.49
C ALA A 161 10.06 3.15 35.47
N ALA A 162 9.29 2.07 35.43
CA ALA A 162 9.51 0.97 34.48
C ALA A 162 9.20 1.39 33.04
N TRP A 163 8.14 2.17 32.84
CA TRP A 163 7.78 2.72 31.53
C TRP A 163 8.83 3.72 31.03
N THR A 164 9.31 4.62 31.90
CA THR A 164 10.42 5.55 31.59
C THR A 164 11.68 4.79 31.17
N ALA A 165 11.99 3.67 31.83
CA ALA A 165 13.15 2.86 31.50
C ALA A 165 13.09 2.26 30.08
N LEU A 166 11.90 1.99 29.54
CA LEU A 166 11.75 1.56 28.15
C LEU A 166 12.26 2.62 27.17
N TRP A 167 11.92 3.89 27.42
CA TRP A 167 12.38 5.02 26.61
C TRP A 167 13.86 5.34 26.80
N GLU A 168 14.36 5.27 28.04
CA GLU A 168 15.79 5.42 28.32
C GLU A 168 16.62 4.32 27.63
N HIS A 169 16.09 3.09 27.55
CA HIS A 169 16.72 1.99 26.84
C HIS A 169 16.67 2.16 25.30
N ALA A 170 15.55 2.66 24.78
CA ALA A 170 15.40 2.91 23.35
C ALA A 170 16.37 3.97 22.82
N ASP A 171 16.71 4.97 23.66
CA ASP A 171 17.62 6.08 23.33
C ASP A 171 17.39 6.64 21.91
N PRO A 172 16.16 7.13 21.61
CA PRO A 172 15.82 7.60 20.28
C PRO A 172 16.68 8.81 19.90
N PRO A 173 17.22 8.84 18.66
CA PRO A 173 18.12 9.89 18.20
C PRO A 173 17.43 11.26 18.19
N ASP A 174 18.13 12.28 18.69
CA ASP A 174 17.70 13.69 18.66
C ASP A 174 16.30 13.97 19.22
N PHE A 175 15.86 13.18 20.20
CA PHE A 175 14.53 13.33 20.81
C PHE A 175 14.38 14.60 21.66
N THR A 176 15.47 15.34 21.92
CA THR A 176 15.46 16.52 22.81
C THR A 176 14.67 17.72 22.27
N ASP A 177 14.47 17.79 20.96
CA ASP A 177 13.71 18.87 20.31
C ASP A 177 12.26 18.48 19.96
N TYR A 178 11.81 17.31 20.43
CA TYR A 178 10.44 16.87 20.22
C TYR A 178 9.45 17.66 21.09
N THR A 179 8.64 18.50 20.44
CA THR A 179 7.49 19.14 21.08
C THR A 179 6.28 19.01 20.17
N SER A 180 5.27 18.26 20.65
CA SER A 180 3.95 18.20 20.02
C SER A 180 3.41 19.63 19.83
N VAL A 181 2.88 19.95 18.65
CA VAL A 181 2.28 21.26 18.35
C VAL A 181 1.05 21.50 19.22
N TYR A 182 0.34 20.41 19.55
CA TYR A 182 -0.83 20.41 20.41
C TYR A 182 -0.58 19.59 21.68
N SER A 183 -1.27 19.93 22.77
CA SER A 183 -1.24 19.18 24.03
C SER A 183 -2.59 18.56 24.39
N THR A 184 -3.64 18.83 23.60
CA THR A 184 -5.00 18.32 23.78
C THR A 184 -5.67 18.16 22.42
N THR A 185 -6.70 17.32 22.35
CA THR A 185 -7.46 17.10 21.10
C THR A 185 -8.08 18.41 20.61
N VAL A 186 -7.84 18.73 19.34
CA VAL A 186 -8.34 19.94 18.68
C VAL A 186 -9.82 19.75 18.32
N SER A 187 -10.64 20.76 18.66
CA SER A 187 -12.04 20.79 18.21
C SER A 187 -12.11 21.11 16.72
N PRO A 188 -12.93 20.38 15.94
CA PRO A 188 -13.02 20.62 14.51
C PRO A 188 -13.72 21.95 14.21
N THR A 189 -13.27 22.61 13.16
CA THR A 189 -13.89 23.81 12.59
C THR A 189 -14.66 23.47 11.31
N PRO A 190 -15.76 24.19 10.99
CA PRO A 190 -16.52 23.94 9.77
C PRO A 190 -15.70 24.15 8.49
N ILE A 191 -15.84 23.24 7.53
CA ILE A 191 -15.15 23.33 6.24
C ILE A 191 -15.88 24.35 5.36
N PRO A 192 -15.21 25.43 4.88
CA PRO A 192 -15.82 26.41 4.00
C PRO A 192 -16.31 25.78 2.69
N SER A 193 -17.53 26.13 2.26
CA SER A 193 -18.08 25.65 0.97
C SER A 193 -17.22 26.02 -0.24
N SER A 194 -16.43 27.11 -0.15
CA SER A 194 -15.47 27.51 -1.18
C SER A 194 -14.32 26.52 -1.34
N GLU A 195 -13.95 25.77 -0.29
CA GLU A 195 -12.94 24.71 -0.38
C GLU A 195 -13.48 23.45 -1.04
N LEU A 196 -14.81 23.29 -1.15
CA LEU A 196 -15.46 22.11 -1.72
C LEU A 196 -15.79 22.27 -3.21
N VAL A 197 -15.43 23.39 -3.84
CA VAL A 197 -15.66 23.61 -5.27
C VAL A 197 -14.73 22.71 -6.08
N LEU A 198 -15.31 21.94 -7.01
CA LEU A 198 -14.54 21.06 -7.87
C LEU A 198 -13.57 21.85 -8.76
N PRO A 199 -12.34 21.37 -8.95
CA PRO A 199 -11.40 21.96 -9.90
C PRO A 199 -11.89 21.75 -11.35
N PRO A 200 -11.28 22.42 -12.34
CA PRO A 200 -11.55 22.15 -13.74
C PRO A 200 -11.40 20.66 -14.09
N ASP A 201 -12.26 20.19 -14.99
CA ASP A 201 -12.25 18.80 -15.45
C ASP A 201 -10.94 18.46 -16.18
N ASN A 202 -10.56 17.18 -16.15
CA ASN A 202 -9.42 16.69 -16.92
C ASN A 202 -9.72 16.76 -18.42
N TYR A 203 -8.72 17.18 -19.20
CA TYR A 203 -8.84 17.24 -20.66
C TYR A 203 -9.05 15.85 -21.28
N PHE A 204 -8.42 14.83 -20.68
CA PHE A 204 -8.63 13.42 -21.01
C PHE A 204 -9.31 12.73 -19.83
N GLY A 205 -10.48 12.16 -20.10
CA GLY A 205 -11.27 11.43 -19.12
C GLY A 205 -11.28 9.91 -19.38
N PRO A 206 -11.76 9.14 -18.41
CA PRO A 206 -12.07 7.72 -18.61
C PRO A 206 -13.00 7.53 -19.81
N THR A 207 -12.73 6.48 -20.59
CA THR A 207 -13.50 6.18 -21.82
C THR A 207 -14.47 5.02 -21.65
N ASP A 208 -14.42 4.32 -20.51
CA ASP A 208 -15.37 3.26 -20.15
C ASP A 208 -16.70 3.84 -19.63
N CYS A 209 -17.70 2.97 -19.51
CA CYS A 209 -19.05 3.32 -19.05
C CYS A 209 -19.54 2.36 -17.95
N TYR A 210 -18.62 1.79 -17.17
CA TYR A 210 -18.92 0.81 -16.14
C TYR A 210 -19.26 1.48 -14.80
N ASN A 211 -20.12 0.83 -14.00
CA ASN A 211 -20.43 1.21 -12.64
C ASN A 211 -19.75 0.27 -11.65
N PHE A 212 -19.46 0.73 -10.44
CA PHE A 212 -18.97 -0.18 -9.40
C PHE A 212 -20.09 -1.15 -8.97
N PRO A 213 -19.75 -2.40 -8.58
CA PRO A 213 -20.72 -3.31 -7.97
C PRO A 213 -21.37 -2.70 -6.73
N GLU A 214 -22.59 -3.14 -6.43
CA GLU A 214 -23.27 -2.75 -5.19
C GLU A 214 -22.43 -3.15 -3.97
N GLY A 215 -22.33 -2.23 -3.00
CA GLY A 215 -21.53 -2.46 -1.79
C GLY A 215 -20.01 -2.26 -1.97
N PHE A 216 -19.54 -1.81 -3.14
CA PHE A 216 -18.13 -1.49 -3.35
C PHE A 216 -17.62 -0.47 -2.32
N SER A 217 -16.54 -0.83 -1.66
CA SER A 217 -15.96 -0.06 -0.56
C SER A 217 -14.89 0.90 -1.07
N PHE A 218 -15.17 2.20 -1.04
CA PHE A 218 -14.18 3.23 -1.35
C PHE A 218 -13.82 4.06 -0.12
N GLY A 219 -12.54 4.29 0.08
CA GLY A 219 -12.03 4.99 1.25
C GLY A 219 -10.66 5.60 1.07
N VAL A 220 -10.12 6.13 2.16
CA VAL A 220 -8.73 6.58 2.28
C VAL A 220 -8.06 5.84 3.44
N ALA A 221 -6.74 5.68 3.37
CA ALA A 221 -5.95 4.96 4.36
C ALA A 221 -4.91 5.86 5.07
N SER A 222 -4.55 5.46 6.28
CA SER A 222 -3.45 5.99 7.10
C SER A 222 -2.85 4.88 7.99
N SER A 223 -1.70 5.16 8.60
CA SER A 223 -1.06 4.31 9.61
C SER A 223 -0.60 5.15 10.80
N ALA A 224 -0.72 4.62 12.01
CA ALA A 224 -0.46 5.33 13.26
C ALA A 224 0.94 5.96 13.30
N CYS A 225 1.99 5.16 13.03
CA CYS A 225 3.37 5.64 13.04
C CYS A 225 3.66 6.75 12.02
N GLN A 226 2.96 6.79 10.88
CA GLN A 226 3.21 7.78 9.84
C GLN A 226 2.44 9.09 10.04
N VAL A 227 1.42 9.11 10.89
CA VAL A 227 0.47 10.24 10.95
C VAL A 227 0.15 10.74 12.35
N GLU A 228 0.28 9.92 13.40
CA GLU A 228 -0.15 10.31 14.74
C GLU A 228 0.75 11.35 15.38
N GLY A 229 2.07 11.13 15.35
CA GLY A 229 3.00 11.85 16.21
C GLY A 229 2.74 11.50 17.66
N ALA A 230 2.77 12.48 18.58
CA ALA A 230 2.49 12.24 20.00
C ALA A 230 3.35 11.08 20.57
N THR A 231 4.59 10.92 20.08
CA THR A 231 5.36 9.67 20.13
C THR A 231 5.63 9.15 21.54
N ALA A 232 5.78 10.05 22.51
CA ALA A 232 6.04 9.72 23.91
C ALA A 232 4.96 10.27 24.86
N ASP A 233 3.81 10.66 24.32
CA ASP A 233 2.71 11.22 25.11
C ASP A 233 1.76 10.10 25.59
N HIS A 234 1.15 10.32 26.75
CA HIS A 234 0.08 9.50 27.34
C HIS A 234 0.39 7.99 27.36
N GLY A 235 1.62 7.64 27.75
CA GLY A 235 2.00 6.24 27.96
C GLY A 235 2.35 5.42 26.72
N LYS A 236 2.47 6.01 25.52
CA LYS A 236 3.06 5.28 24.38
C LYS A 236 4.46 4.79 24.75
N ALA A 237 4.74 3.50 24.51
CA ALA A 237 6.09 2.95 24.58
C ALA A 237 6.82 3.04 23.23
N PRO A 238 8.16 2.99 23.22
CA PRO A 238 8.93 3.05 21.99
C PRO A 238 8.72 1.83 21.10
N THR A 239 8.80 2.06 19.80
CA THR A 239 8.63 1.08 18.72
C THR A 239 9.87 1.01 17.85
N LEU A 240 9.90 0.03 16.96
CA LEU A 240 10.90 -0.08 15.90
C LEU A 240 11.06 1.22 15.09
N GLN A 241 9.95 1.88 14.73
CA GLN A 241 9.98 3.09 13.88
C GLN A 241 10.68 4.26 14.58
N ASP A 242 10.50 4.38 15.89
CA ASP A 242 11.06 5.47 16.70
C ASP A 242 12.61 5.42 16.74
N ILE A 243 13.24 4.28 16.40
CA ILE A 243 14.71 4.11 16.43
C ILE A 243 15.34 3.73 15.08
N LEU A 244 14.53 3.41 14.06
CA LEU A 244 15.05 2.88 12.79
C LEU A 244 15.83 3.94 12.00
N VAL A 245 15.37 5.19 12.04
CA VAL A 245 16.00 6.32 11.33
C VAL A 245 17.02 7.01 12.24
N ARG A 246 18.27 6.53 12.25
CA ARG A 246 19.34 7.08 13.12
C ARG A 246 20.23 8.17 12.50
N ASP A 247 20.04 8.47 11.22
CA ASP A 247 20.79 9.51 10.50
C ASP A 247 20.06 10.87 10.53
N GLU A 248 20.44 11.83 9.69
CA GLU A 248 19.84 13.18 9.66
C GLU A 248 18.44 13.22 9.01
N ARG A 249 17.91 12.09 8.53
CA ARG A 249 16.56 12.07 7.94
C ARG A 249 15.49 12.44 8.98
N PRO A 250 14.36 13.02 8.54
CA PRO A 250 13.26 13.35 9.43
C PRO A 250 12.75 12.16 10.25
N LYS A 251 12.41 12.40 11.52
CA LYS A 251 11.86 11.41 12.45
C LYS A 251 10.32 11.43 12.44
N ASP A 252 9.73 10.37 12.98
CA ASP A 252 8.28 10.16 13.10
C ASP A 252 7.67 10.76 14.38
N TYR A 253 8.39 11.64 15.09
CA TYR A 253 7.93 12.11 16.39
C TYR A 253 6.68 13.01 16.31
N VAL A 254 6.61 13.90 15.30
CA VAL A 254 5.52 14.90 15.14
C VAL A 254 4.54 14.53 14.03
N THR A 255 5.05 14.13 12.86
CA THR A 255 4.26 13.73 11.67
C THR A 255 3.16 14.72 11.25
N ASN A 256 1.91 14.30 11.33
CA ASN A 256 0.71 15.06 10.98
C ASN A 256 -0.07 15.46 12.25
N GLU A 257 0.41 15.13 13.45
CA GLU A 257 -0.27 15.41 14.72
C GLU A 257 -1.70 14.85 14.76
N VAL A 258 -2.00 13.77 14.02
CA VAL A 258 -3.36 13.18 13.96
C VAL A 258 -3.83 12.77 15.35
N TYR A 259 -2.93 12.38 16.24
CA TYR A 259 -3.28 12.03 17.62
C TYR A 259 -4.10 13.15 18.31
N TYR A 260 -3.81 14.42 18.00
CA TYR A 260 -4.57 15.57 18.50
C TYR A 260 -5.52 16.17 17.46
N TYR A 261 -5.24 16.01 16.17
CA TYR A 261 -5.94 16.70 15.08
C TYR A 261 -6.99 15.86 14.34
N TYR A 262 -7.16 14.58 14.70
CA TYR A 262 -8.02 13.62 14.00
C TYR A 262 -9.46 14.11 13.78
N LYS A 263 -10.06 14.86 14.72
CA LYS A 263 -11.44 15.36 14.54
C LYS A 263 -11.55 16.31 13.34
N GLN A 264 -10.55 17.16 13.13
CA GLN A 264 -10.54 18.03 11.95
C GLN A 264 -10.29 17.24 10.66
N ASP A 265 -9.37 16.28 10.67
CA ASP A 265 -9.07 15.44 9.50
C ASP A 265 -10.30 14.60 9.09
N ILE A 266 -10.97 13.95 10.04
CA ILE A 266 -12.20 13.17 9.78
C ILE A 266 -13.32 14.07 9.26
N ALA A 267 -13.53 15.26 9.84
CA ALA A 267 -14.54 16.20 9.35
C ALA A 267 -14.26 16.65 7.90
N ARG A 268 -12.99 16.82 7.52
CA ARG A 268 -12.60 17.15 6.14
C ARG A 268 -12.88 15.99 5.17
N LEU A 269 -12.56 14.76 5.56
CA LEU A 269 -12.86 13.57 4.76
C LEU A 269 -14.37 13.37 4.57
N ALA A 270 -15.15 13.55 5.64
CA ALA A 270 -16.61 13.50 5.58
C ALA A 270 -17.19 14.60 4.68
N ALA A 271 -16.64 15.82 4.73
CA ALA A 271 -17.07 16.94 3.87
C ALA A 271 -16.82 16.68 2.38
N MET A 272 -15.74 15.97 2.02
CA MET A 272 -15.49 15.51 0.66
C MET A 272 -16.43 14.38 0.24
N GLY A 273 -17.01 13.67 1.22
CA GLY A 273 -17.93 12.56 1.01
C GLY A 273 -17.25 11.21 0.87
N VAL A 274 -16.10 11.03 1.54
CA VAL A 274 -15.47 9.73 1.69
C VAL A 274 -16.20 8.95 2.77
N LYS A 275 -16.67 7.74 2.45
CA LYS A 275 -17.46 6.94 3.38
C LYS A 275 -16.62 6.07 4.31
N ARG A 276 -15.42 5.64 3.90
CA ARG A 276 -14.56 4.75 4.70
C ARG A 276 -13.24 5.42 5.05
N PHE A 277 -12.87 5.35 6.33
CA PHE A 277 -11.55 5.74 6.80
C PHE A 277 -10.83 4.54 7.40
N SER A 278 -9.76 4.12 6.74
CA SER A 278 -8.91 3.02 7.16
C SER A 278 -7.72 3.58 7.96
N PHE A 279 -7.52 3.13 9.19
CA PHE A 279 -6.36 3.52 10.01
C PHE A 279 -5.76 2.33 10.75
N SER A 280 -4.55 2.47 11.30
CA SER A 280 -3.97 1.44 12.19
C SER A 280 -3.99 1.90 13.64
N LEU A 281 -3.95 0.93 14.55
CA LEU A 281 -3.74 1.16 15.98
C LEU A 281 -2.24 1.03 16.29
N ALA A 282 -1.71 1.94 17.11
CA ALA A 282 -0.38 1.78 17.69
C ALA A 282 -0.41 0.78 18.86
N TRP A 283 0.17 -0.42 18.67
CA TRP A 283 0.26 -1.46 19.69
C TRP A 283 0.89 -0.92 20.98
N SER A 284 2.02 -0.23 20.87
CA SER A 284 2.75 0.30 22.03
C SER A 284 2.01 1.41 22.78
N ARG A 285 0.91 1.97 22.25
CA ARG A 285 -0.01 2.81 23.02
C ARG A 285 -0.93 1.98 23.88
N ILE A 286 -1.55 0.94 23.32
CA ILE A 286 -2.58 0.13 24.00
C ILE A 286 -1.95 -0.79 25.05
N LEU A 287 -0.84 -1.44 24.72
CA LEU A 287 -0.08 -2.31 25.62
C LEU A 287 1.40 -1.89 25.62
N PRO A 288 1.79 -0.91 26.47
CA PRO A 288 3.15 -0.35 26.46
C PRO A 288 4.26 -1.37 26.75
N PHE A 289 3.96 -2.43 27.50
CA PHE A 289 4.91 -3.51 27.81
C PHE A 289 4.77 -4.74 26.90
N ALA A 290 3.87 -4.68 25.90
CA ALA A 290 3.58 -5.65 24.85
C ALA A 290 3.12 -7.07 25.28
N LEU A 291 3.65 -7.62 26.37
CA LEU A 291 3.49 -9.02 26.76
C LEU A 291 2.15 -9.30 27.47
N PRO A 292 1.64 -10.54 27.41
CA PRO A 292 0.44 -10.95 28.16
C PRO A 292 0.60 -10.74 29.67
N GLY A 293 -0.49 -10.34 30.32
CA GLY A 293 -0.52 -10.05 31.77
C GLY A 293 0.03 -8.68 32.17
N THR A 294 0.52 -7.88 31.21
CA THR A 294 0.90 -6.49 31.46
C THR A 294 -0.32 -5.55 31.43
N PRO A 295 -0.29 -4.40 32.12
CA PRO A 295 -1.44 -3.49 32.17
C PRO A 295 -1.76 -2.84 30.82
N VAL A 296 -3.05 -2.64 30.57
CA VAL A 296 -3.60 -1.89 29.44
C VAL A 296 -3.52 -0.39 29.74
N ASN A 297 -3.14 0.41 28.75
CA ASN A 297 -3.18 1.86 28.85
C ASN A 297 -4.60 2.41 28.62
N GLN A 298 -5.25 2.87 29.68
CA GLN A 298 -6.61 3.41 29.59
C GLN A 298 -6.67 4.65 28.66
N ALA A 299 -5.64 5.50 28.66
CA ALA A 299 -5.62 6.69 27.80
C ALA A 299 -5.63 6.35 26.31
N ALA A 300 -5.00 5.23 25.92
CA ALA A 300 -5.04 4.74 24.54
C ALA A 300 -6.41 4.16 24.18
N ILE A 301 -7.04 3.42 25.10
CA ILE A 301 -8.40 2.91 24.90
C ILE A 301 -9.39 4.07 24.71
N ASP A 302 -9.28 5.12 25.53
CA ASP A 302 -10.11 6.30 25.45
C ASP A 302 -9.89 7.06 24.13
N HIS A 303 -8.62 7.21 23.71
CA HIS A 303 -8.26 7.87 22.45
C HIS A 303 -8.90 7.17 21.24
N TYR A 304 -8.67 5.87 21.07
CA TYR A 304 -9.20 5.16 19.90
C TYR A 304 -10.72 4.99 19.95
N ASN A 305 -11.33 4.95 21.14
CA ASN A 305 -12.78 5.06 21.26
C ASN A 305 -13.29 6.40 20.72
N ASP A 306 -12.67 7.52 21.09
CA ASP A 306 -13.08 8.85 20.60
C ASP A 306 -12.84 8.98 19.08
N VAL A 307 -11.74 8.43 18.54
CA VAL A 307 -11.49 8.36 17.09
C VAL A 307 -12.61 7.59 16.38
N ILE A 308 -12.89 6.35 16.80
CA ILE A 308 -13.90 5.48 16.18
C ILE A 308 -15.30 6.10 16.28
N ASN A 309 -15.65 6.62 17.46
CA ASN A 309 -16.94 7.27 17.68
C ASN A 309 -17.09 8.50 16.79
N PHE A 310 -16.06 9.33 16.67
CA PHE A 310 -16.12 10.52 15.85
C PHE A 310 -16.21 10.20 14.34
N ILE A 311 -15.55 9.15 13.86
CA ILE A 311 -15.73 8.64 12.48
C ILE A 311 -17.21 8.32 12.23
N LEU A 312 -17.83 7.56 13.15
CA LEU A 312 -19.24 7.18 13.04
C LEU A 312 -20.19 8.38 13.15
N GLU A 313 -19.91 9.33 14.04
CA GLU A 313 -20.68 10.58 14.18
C GLU A 313 -20.68 11.41 12.90
N GLN A 314 -19.58 11.40 12.14
CA GLN A 314 -19.48 12.03 10.82
C GLN A 314 -20.13 11.21 9.68
N GLY A 315 -20.80 10.09 10.00
CA GLY A 315 -21.45 9.20 9.03
C GLY A 315 -20.49 8.30 8.27
N MET A 316 -19.20 8.30 8.63
CA MET A 316 -18.16 7.48 8.01
C MET A 316 -18.06 6.11 8.70
N ILE A 317 -17.28 5.20 8.09
CA ILE A 317 -17.09 3.82 8.54
C ILE A 317 -15.60 3.58 8.83
N PRO A 318 -15.22 3.11 10.04
CA PRO A 318 -13.84 2.83 10.39
C PRO A 318 -13.42 1.42 9.96
N ASP A 319 -12.30 1.31 9.25
CA ASP A 319 -11.63 0.02 9.01
C ASP A 319 -10.28 0.05 9.74
N VAL A 320 -9.90 -1.03 10.43
CA VAL A 320 -8.77 -0.99 11.39
C VAL A 320 -7.69 -2.02 11.07
N THR A 321 -6.43 -1.60 11.07
CA THR A 321 -5.25 -2.48 11.02
C THR A 321 -4.61 -2.60 12.41
N LEU A 322 -4.32 -3.82 12.86
CA LEU A 322 -3.75 -4.08 14.19
C LEU A 322 -2.25 -3.75 14.28
N LEU A 323 -1.46 -4.15 13.29
CA LEU A 323 -0.02 -3.86 13.24
C LEU A 323 0.38 -3.31 11.87
N HIS A 324 0.96 -2.11 11.87
CA HIS A 324 1.48 -1.44 10.68
C HIS A 324 2.92 -1.00 10.95
N PHE A 325 3.83 -1.98 10.94
CA PHE A 325 5.29 -1.83 11.04
C PHE A 325 5.84 -1.27 12.37
N ASP A 326 4.99 -0.80 13.26
CA ASP A 326 5.29 -0.18 14.55
C ASP A 326 5.39 -1.20 15.69
N THR A 327 6.20 -2.25 15.47
CA THR A 327 6.42 -3.31 16.45
C THR A 327 7.03 -2.74 17.75
N PRO A 328 6.50 -3.10 18.94
CA PRO A 328 7.11 -2.73 20.23
C PRO A 328 8.56 -3.23 20.38
N LEU A 329 9.43 -2.42 20.97
CA LEU A 329 10.87 -2.75 21.05
C LEU A 329 11.21 -3.96 21.93
N GLN A 330 10.27 -4.42 22.77
CA GLN A 330 10.45 -5.58 23.64
C GLN A 330 10.85 -6.84 22.86
N PHE A 331 10.46 -6.96 21.58
CA PHE A 331 10.80 -8.11 20.76
C PHE A 331 12.26 -8.15 20.29
N PHE A 332 13.01 -7.06 20.47
CA PHE A 332 14.45 -6.98 20.21
C PHE A 332 15.30 -7.18 21.48
N GLY A 333 14.67 -7.24 22.66
CA GLY A 333 15.34 -7.41 23.95
C GLY A 333 16.32 -6.28 24.28
N ASP A 334 17.36 -6.62 25.05
CA ASP A 334 18.39 -5.64 25.45
C ASP A 334 19.28 -5.20 24.28
N ASN A 335 19.37 -6.00 23.22
CA ASN A 335 20.21 -5.70 22.07
C ASN A 335 19.40 -5.16 20.89
N LEU A 336 19.19 -3.84 20.90
CA LEU A 336 18.48 -3.12 19.85
C LEU A 336 19.25 -3.04 18.52
N THR A 337 20.52 -3.46 18.44
CA THR A 337 21.25 -3.44 17.15
C THR A 337 20.57 -4.34 16.10
N GLN A 338 19.89 -5.40 16.55
CA GLN A 338 19.14 -6.32 15.70
C GLN A 338 18.03 -5.65 14.89
N ALA A 339 17.50 -4.51 15.35
CA ALA A 339 16.52 -3.72 14.61
C ALA A 339 17.08 -3.15 13.29
N ALA A 340 18.40 -2.93 13.24
CA ALA A 340 19.11 -2.40 12.07
C ALA A 340 19.84 -3.46 11.25
N GLU A 341 19.82 -4.73 11.68
CA GLU A 341 20.48 -5.81 10.95
C GLU A 341 19.73 -6.11 9.63
N PRO A 342 20.46 -6.30 8.50
CA PRO A 342 19.83 -6.68 7.24
C PRO A 342 19.08 -8.00 7.39
N PRO A 343 17.78 -8.04 7.06
CA PRO A 343 17.04 -9.29 7.13
C PRO A 343 17.34 -10.19 5.92
N GLU A 344 17.04 -11.48 6.03
CA GLU A 344 17.10 -12.42 4.91
C GLU A 344 15.89 -12.25 3.97
N ILE A 345 14.74 -11.91 4.53
CA ILE A 345 13.48 -11.63 3.83
C ILE A 345 13.07 -10.17 4.05
N GLY A 346 12.32 -9.58 3.12
CA GLY A 346 11.76 -8.25 3.32
C GLY A 346 12.81 -7.14 3.30
N TYR A 347 12.47 -6.01 3.92
CA TYR A 347 13.31 -4.81 3.98
C TYR A 347 13.82 -4.50 5.38
N VAL A 348 13.03 -4.81 6.42
CA VAL A 348 13.34 -4.48 7.81
C VAL A 348 13.15 -5.71 8.69
N ASN A 349 14.00 -5.88 9.71
CA ASN A 349 13.75 -6.86 10.75
C ASN A 349 12.64 -6.35 11.69
N GLY A 350 11.41 -6.86 11.52
CA GLY A 350 10.27 -6.48 12.35
C GLY A 350 10.26 -7.03 13.78
N GLY A 351 11.20 -7.89 14.15
CA GLY A 351 11.24 -8.56 15.47
C GLY A 351 10.29 -9.76 15.60
N TRP A 352 9.64 -10.17 14.50
CA TRP A 352 8.55 -11.15 14.52
C TRP A 352 8.99 -12.61 14.69
N ALA A 353 10.29 -12.88 14.56
CA ALA A 353 10.87 -14.20 14.87
C ALA A 353 10.93 -14.51 16.38
N ASN A 354 10.73 -13.50 17.25
CA ASN A 354 10.78 -13.65 18.70
C ASN A 354 9.76 -14.70 19.18
N GLU A 355 10.18 -15.58 20.09
CA GLU A 355 9.35 -16.70 20.57
C GLU A 355 8.09 -16.27 21.33
N THR A 356 8.10 -15.05 21.90
CA THR A 356 6.95 -14.49 22.64
C THR A 356 6.02 -13.67 21.75
N PHE A 357 6.40 -13.41 20.49
CA PHE A 357 5.68 -12.49 19.59
C PHE A 357 4.23 -12.92 19.36
N VAL A 358 4.00 -14.21 19.09
CA VAL A 358 2.66 -14.71 18.74
C VAL A 358 1.69 -14.53 19.91
N ASP A 359 2.07 -14.93 21.12
CA ASP A 359 1.22 -14.79 22.30
C ASP A 359 0.97 -13.32 22.65
N ALA A 360 1.99 -12.48 22.54
CA ALA A 360 1.87 -11.05 22.78
C ALA A 360 0.95 -10.35 21.77
N PHE A 361 1.12 -10.64 20.47
CA PHE A 361 0.28 -10.08 19.41
C PHE A 361 -1.17 -10.54 19.53
N VAL A 362 -1.40 -11.83 19.81
CA VAL A 362 -2.75 -12.36 20.02
C VAL A 362 -3.41 -11.70 21.23
N ASN A 363 -2.71 -11.58 22.37
CA ASN A 363 -3.22 -10.86 23.54
C ASN A 363 -3.56 -9.39 23.22
N TYR A 364 -2.70 -8.71 22.48
CA TYR A 364 -2.94 -7.34 22.00
C TYR A 364 -4.20 -7.24 21.13
N ALA A 365 -4.33 -8.12 20.13
CA ALA A 365 -5.48 -8.16 19.25
C ALA A 365 -6.77 -8.42 20.04
N GLN A 366 -6.74 -9.34 21.01
CA GLN A 366 -7.87 -9.64 21.90
C GLN A 366 -8.29 -8.40 22.70
N VAL A 367 -7.33 -7.70 23.32
CA VAL A 367 -7.60 -6.44 24.05
C VAL A 367 -8.22 -5.40 23.11
N ALA A 368 -7.59 -5.11 21.98
CA ALA A 368 -8.07 -4.11 21.03
C ALA A 368 -9.48 -4.44 20.50
N MET A 369 -9.69 -5.67 20.01
CA MET A 369 -10.97 -6.09 19.45
C MET A 369 -12.08 -6.16 20.50
N THR A 370 -11.77 -6.52 21.76
CA THR A 370 -12.74 -6.46 22.86
C THR A 370 -13.27 -5.05 23.09
N HIS A 371 -12.45 -4.03 22.88
CA HIS A 371 -12.84 -2.63 23.09
C HIS A 371 -13.49 -1.99 21.86
N PHE A 372 -13.19 -2.46 20.65
CA PHE A 372 -13.51 -1.72 19.42
C PHE A 372 -14.29 -2.51 18.36
N ALA A 373 -14.29 -3.85 18.40
CA ALA A 373 -14.87 -4.67 17.33
C ALA A 373 -16.40 -4.59 17.25
N ASP A 374 -17.05 -4.07 18.29
CA ASP A 374 -18.49 -3.79 18.26
C ASP A 374 -18.83 -2.80 17.15
N ARG A 375 -17.94 -1.83 16.86
CA ARG A 375 -18.15 -0.73 15.91
C ARG A 375 -17.36 -0.85 14.60
N VAL A 376 -16.33 -1.71 14.57
CA VAL A 376 -15.42 -1.84 13.43
C VAL A 376 -15.84 -3.00 12.51
N PRO A 377 -16.31 -2.74 11.28
CA PRO A 377 -16.72 -3.78 10.32
C PRO A 377 -15.58 -4.57 9.69
N VAL A 378 -14.38 -4.00 9.57
CA VAL A 378 -13.27 -4.64 8.86
C VAL A 378 -11.99 -4.51 9.67
N TRP A 379 -11.36 -5.64 9.93
CA TRP A 379 -10.08 -5.76 10.61
C TRP A 379 -9.00 -6.30 9.67
N PHE A 380 -7.80 -5.75 9.79
CA PHE A 380 -6.59 -6.29 9.19
C PHE A 380 -5.61 -6.67 10.30
N THR A 381 -5.10 -7.90 10.31
CA THR A 381 -4.13 -8.30 11.34
C THR A 381 -2.78 -7.64 11.11
N PHE A 382 -2.27 -7.70 9.88
CA PHE A 382 -0.97 -7.13 9.50
C PHE A 382 -1.10 -6.29 8.24
N ASN A 383 -0.32 -5.20 8.18
CA ASN A 383 0.05 -4.56 6.94
C ASN A 383 1.33 -5.18 6.38
N GLU A 384 1.29 -5.59 5.11
CA GLU A 384 2.44 -5.98 4.27
C GLU A 384 3.51 -6.83 4.99
N PRO A 385 3.11 -7.99 5.56
CA PRO A 385 3.98 -8.70 6.49
C PRO A 385 5.29 -9.22 5.87
N LEU A 386 5.35 -9.41 4.55
CA LEU A 386 6.61 -9.85 3.95
C LEU A 386 7.72 -8.82 4.14
N LEU A 387 7.39 -7.52 4.13
CA LEU A 387 8.37 -6.45 4.20
C LEU A 387 9.09 -6.36 5.56
N TYR A 388 8.47 -6.88 6.62
CA TYR A 388 8.99 -6.85 8.00
C TYR A 388 9.29 -8.24 8.57
N SER A 389 9.11 -9.29 7.78
CA SER A 389 9.51 -10.65 8.15
C SER A 389 11.00 -10.82 7.89
N SER A 390 11.81 -11.03 8.93
CA SER A 390 13.26 -11.11 8.74
C SER A 390 13.75 -12.44 8.16
N ASN A 391 13.00 -13.52 8.40
CA ASN A 391 13.40 -14.89 8.10
C ASN A 391 12.19 -15.86 8.11
N GLY A 392 12.43 -17.15 7.90
CA GLY A 392 11.39 -18.17 7.85
C GLY A 392 10.53 -18.29 9.11
N ARG A 393 11.14 -18.06 10.29
CA ARG A 393 10.43 -18.04 11.58
C ARG A 393 9.46 -16.87 11.70
N SER A 394 9.83 -15.70 11.18
CA SER A 394 8.95 -14.51 11.17
C SER A 394 7.67 -14.77 10.38
N VAL A 395 7.79 -15.35 9.17
CA VAL A 395 6.64 -15.70 8.32
C VAL A 395 5.71 -16.68 9.03
N TYR A 396 6.25 -17.73 9.65
CA TYR A 396 5.48 -18.69 10.43
C TYR A 396 4.74 -18.03 11.61
N ASN A 397 5.41 -17.17 12.36
CA ASN A 397 4.80 -16.49 13.50
C ASN A 397 3.68 -15.54 13.07
N VAL A 398 3.81 -14.84 11.93
CA VAL A 398 2.73 -14.02 11.36
C VAL A 398 1.51 -14.87 11.02
N LEU A 399 1.71 -16.02 10.37
CA LEU A 399 0.62 -16.95 10.03
C LEU A 399 -0.10 -17.46 11.29
N GLN A 400 0.66 -17.89 12.30
CA GLN A 400 0.10 -18.34 13.58
C GLN A 400 -0.67 -17.22 14.29
N SER A 401 -0.10 -16.01 14.33
CA SER A 401 -0.76 -14.84 14.88
C SER A 401 -2.08 -14.53 14.17
N HIS A 402 -2.07 -14.51 12.84
CA HIS A 402 -3.28 -14.25 12.04
C HIS A 402 -4.37 -15.30 12.31
N ALA A 403 -4.02 -16.59 12.20
CA ALA A 403 -4.97 -17.68 12.39
C ALA A 403 -5.56 -17.68 13.81
N ARG A 404 -4.73 -17.52 14.85
CA ARG A 404 -5.20 -17.47 16.25
C ARG A 404 -6.13 -16.29 16.52
N VAL A 405 -5.84 -15.12 15.94
CA VAL A 405 -6.74 -13.95 16.04
C VAL A 405 -8.05 -14.23 15.30
N ALA A 406 -8.01 -14.81 14.10
CA ALA A 406 -9.20 -15.14 13.33
C ALA A 406 -10.13 -16.11 14.08
N HIS A 407 -9.58 -17.21 14.61
CA HIS A 407 -10.33 -18.18 15.40
C HIS A 407 -10.93 -17.53 16.65
N TRP A 408 -10.15 -16.79 17.44
CA TRP A 408 -10.69 -16.11 18.62
C TRP A 408 -11.78 -15.09 18.26
N TYR A 409 -11.58 -14.29 17.20
CA TYR A 409 -12.53 -13.28 16.74
C TYR A 409 -13.89 -13.89 16.35
N ARG A 410 -13.87 -15.06 15.68
CA ARG A 410 -15.07 -15.77 15.23
C ARG A 410 -15.71 -16.62 16.32
N GLU A 411 -14.90 -17.36 17.07
CA GLU A 411 -15.34 -18.44 17.94
C GLU A 411 -15.53 -17.99 19.38
N GLU A 412 -14.71 -17.08 19.89
CA GLU A 412 -14.79 -16.65 21.29
C GLU A 412 -15.51 -15.30 21.40
N LEU A 413 -15.08 -14.30 20.61
CA LEU A 413 -15.73 -13.00 20.57
C LEU A 413 -17.08 -13.04 19.85
N LYS A 414 -17.35 -14.07 19.03
CA LYS A 414 -18.57 -14.21 18.22
C LYS A 414 -18.80 -13.01 17.29
N ALA A 415 -17.73 -12.43 16.76
CA ALA A 415 -17.82 -11.28 15.87
C ALA A 415 -18.22 -11.69 14.44
N THR A 416 -18.94 -10.77 13.81
CA THR A 416 -19.55 -10.88 12.47
C THR A 416 -18.92 -9.92 11.44
N GLY A 417 -18.07 -8.99 11.88
CA GLY A 417 -17.27 -8.14 10.98
C GLY A 417 -16.27 -8.96 10.16
N GLN A 418 -15.71 -8.40 9.10
CA GLN A 418 -14.71 -9.07 8.25
C GLN A 418 -13.30 -8.94 8.85
N LEU A 419 -12.45 -9.92 8.58
CA LEU A 419 -11.06 -10.00 8.99
C LEU A 419 -10.19 -10.48 7.82
N ALA A 420 -9.05 -9.82 7.60
CA ALA A 420 -8.11 -10.17 6.54
C ALA A 420 -6.66 -9.80 6.91
N VAL A 421 -5.75 -9.99 5.97
CA VAL A 421 -4.36 -9.48 5.99
C VAL A 421 -4.14 -8.60 4.75
N ARG A 422 -3.31 -7.55 4.84
CA ARG A 422 -2.91 -6.75 3.68
C ARG A 422 -1.57 -7.26 3.16
N LEU A 423 -1.51 -7.63 1.90
CA LEU A 423 -0.31 -8.15 1.27
C LEU A 423 0.28 -7.11 0.32
N ASN A 424 1.60 -6.89 0.40
CA ASN A 424 2.32 -6.12 -0.59
C ASN A 424 2.50 -6.94 -1.87
N ASN A 425 2.48 -6.29 -3.03
CA ASN A 425 3.06 -6.85 -4.26
C ASN A 425 3.23 -5.75 -5.31
N ASN A 426 4.48 -5.45 -5.67
CA ASN A 426 4.76 -4.76 -6.92
C ASN A 426 4.75 -5.80 -8.04
N PHE A 427 3.63 -5.97 -8.74
CA PHE A 427 3.40 -7.13 -9.63
C PHE A 427 4.53 -7.32 -10.65
N GLY A 428 5.16 -8.49 -10.62
CA GLY A 428 6.22 -8.85 -11.56
C GLY A 428 5.65 -9.26 -12.90
N VAL A 429 6.08 -8.58 -13.97
CA VAL A 429 5.73 -8.94 -15.34
C VAL A 429 6.96 -9.41 -16.10
N PRO A 430 6.86 -10.45 -16.93
CA PRO A 430 8.00 -10.93 -17.69
C PRO A 430 8.46 -9.85 -18.66
N ARG A 431 9.78 -9.67 -18.80
CA ARG A 431 10.33 -8.74 -19.80
C ARG A 431 9.87 -9.11 -21.21
N ASP A 432 10.08 -10.34 -21.63
CA ASP A 432 9.48 -10.90 -22.84
C ASP A 432 8.48 -12.02 -22.47
N PRO A 433 7.17 -11.83 -22.70
CA PRO A 433 6.16 -12.85 -22.43
C PRO A 433 6.24 -14.08 -23.35
N HIS A 434 7.05 -14.02 -24.41
CA HIS A 434 7.40 -15.17 -25.26
C HIS A 434 8.65 -15.92 -24.78
N SER A 435 9.42 -15.36 -23.85
CA SER A 435 10.55 -16.01 -23.21
C SER A 435 10.07 -16.86 -22.02
N GLU A 436 10.20 -18.18 -22.13
CA GLU A 436 9.86 -19.09 -21.02
C GLU A 436 10.65 -18.75 -19.75
N ALA A 437 11.91 -18.31 -19.89
CA ALA A 437 12.75 -17.95 -18.76
C ALA A 437 12.25 -16.70 -18.03
N ASP A 438 11.79 -15.68 -18.76
CA ASP A 438 11.24 -14.45 -18.17
C ASP A 438 9.89 -14.72 -17.52
N VAL A 439 9.05 -15.56 -18.15
CA VAL A 439 7.76 -15.98 -17.58
C VAL A 439 7.96 -16.77 -16.28
N ARG A 440 8.91 -17.71 -16.25
CA ARG A 440 9.26 -18.45 -15.02
C ARG A 440 9.80 -17.53 -13.92
N ALA A 441 10.61 -16.54 -14.28
CA ALA A 441 11.12 -15.55 -13.33
C ALA A 441 9.98 -14.70 -12.74
N ALA A 442 9.06 -14.21 -13.58
CA ALA A 442 7.90 -13.46 -13.13
C ALA A 442 6.98 -14.29 -12.20
N ASP A 443 6.72 -15.57 -12.54
CA ASP A 443 5.94 -16.45 -11.66
C ASP A 443 6.64 -16.69 -10.32
N ASN A 444 7.95 -17.00 -10.34
CA ASN A 444 8.76 -17.18 -9.12
C ASN A 444 8.70 -15.95 -8.20
N PHE A 445 8.83 -14.75 -8.78
CA PHE A 445 8.76 -13.48 -8.07
C PHE A 445 7.38 -13.25 -7.44
N ASN A 446 6.31 -13.43 -8.21
CA ASN A 446 4.94 -13.22 -7.73
C ASN A 446 4.52 -14.29 -6.70
N SER A 447 4.91 -15.55 -6.91
CA SER A 447 4.64 -16.62 -5.95
C SER A 447 5.39 -16.41 -4.65
N PHE A 448 6.64 -15.94 -4.70
CA PHE A 448 7.41 -15.64 -3.48
C PHE A 448 6.80 -14.48 -2.68
N GLN A 449 6.31 -13.42 -3.34
CA GLN A 449 5.80 -12.26 -2.61
C GLN A 449 4.49 -12.53 -1.85
N LEU A 450 3.54 -13.23 -2.48
CA LEU A 450 2.20 -13.43 -1.92
C LEU A 450 2.01 -14.82 -1.32
N GLY A 451 2.55 -15.84 -1.98
CA GLY A 451 2.27 -17.24 -1.68
C GLY A 451 2.64 -17.70 -0.27
N PRO A 452 3.73 -17.22 0.38
CA PRO A 452 4.07 -17.66 1.73
C PRO A 452 2.97 -17.39 2.77
N PHE A 453 2.14 -16.37 2.53
CA PHE A 453 0.97 -16.09 3.35
C PHE A 453 -0.33 -16.58 2.71
N ALA A 454 -0.50 -16.33 1.42
CA ALA A 454 -1.77 -16.56 0.73
C ALA A 454 -2.08 -18.05 0.51
N ASN A 455 -1.07 -18.91 0.31
CA ASN A 455 -1.33 -20.34 0.14
C ASN A 455 -1.90 -20.97 1.43
N PRO A 456 -1.29 -20.80 2.62
CA PRO A 456 -1.86 -21.35 3.85
C PRO A 456 -3.23 -20.76 4.20
N ILE A 457 -3.40 -19.44 4.03
CA ILE A 457 -4.62 -18.72 4.46
C ILE A 457 -5.82 -19.04 3.55
N TYR A 458 -5.65 -19.05 2.23
CA TYR A 458 -6.77 -19.12 1.29
C TYR A 458 -6.97 -20.49 0.63
N LEU A 459 -5.94 -21.33 0.60
CA LEU A 459 -6.00 -22.65 -0.04
C LEU A 459 -5.81 -23.82 0.94
N GLY A 460 -5.30 -23.55 2.15
CA GLY A 460 -4.84 -24.61 3.06
C GLY A 460 -3.66 -25.40 2.47
N GLU A 461 -2.87 -24.75 1.62
CA GLU A 461 -1.71 -25.33 0.97
C GLU A 461 -0.41 -24.81 1.60
N ASP A 462 0.63 -25.63 1.55
CA ASP A 462 1.96 -25.27 2.03
C ASP A 462 2.57 -24.10 1.22
N TYR A 463 3.68 -23.55 1.73
CA TYR A 463 4.38 -22.46 1.06
C TYR A 463 4.72 -22.81 -0.40
N PRO A 464 4.75 -21.81 -1.30
CA PRO A 464 5.15 -22.02 -2.68
C PRO A 464 6.60 -22.51 -2.77
N GLU A 465 6.90 -23.27 -3.81
CA GLU A 465 8.23 -23.84 -4.01
C GLU A 465 9.32 -22.76 -4.12
N SER A 466 9.01 -21.61 -4.73
CA SER A 466 9.89 -20.44 -4.79
C SER A 466 10.40 -20.00 -3.42
N TYR A 467 9.56 -20.11 -2.39
CA TYR A 467 9.90 -19.78 -1.01
C TYR A 467 10.69 -20.90 -0.34
N LYS A 468 10.23 -22.15 -0.43
CA LYS A 468 10.87 -23.29 0.25
C LYS A 468 12.29 -23.57 -0.25
N GLN A 469 12.54 -23.37 -1.54
CA GLN A 469 13.87 -23.54 -2.14
C GLN A 469 14.85 -22.45 -1.71
N THR A 470 14.34 -21.24 -1.50
CA THR A 470 15.18 -20.09 -1.17
C THR A 470 15.40 -19.97 0.34
N ILE A 471 14.34 -19.98 1.14
CA ILE A 471 14.40 -19.73 2.58
C ILE A 471 14.67 -21.04 3.31
N HIS A 472 15.93 -21.27 3.67
CA HIS A 472 16.37 -22.54 4.26
C HIS A 472 15.89 -22.75 5.69
N ASP A 473 15.57 -21.68 6.42
CA ASP A 473 15.07 -21.72 7.79
C ASP A 473 13.53 -21.65 7.88
N HIS A 474 12.81 -21.84 6.76
CA HIS A 474 11.35 -21.91 6.79
C HIS A 474 10.88 -23.00 7.74
N VAL A 475 9.83 -22.70 8.51
CA VAL A 475 9.22 -23.66 9.44
C VAL A 475 8.20 -24.49 8.67
N PRO A 476 8.41 -25.80 8.45
CA PRO A 476 7.47 -26.63 7.69
C PRO A 476 6.09 -26.66 8.32
N LEU A 477 5.04 -26.52 7.51
CA LEU A 477 3.65 -26.56 7.98
C LEU A 477 3.15 -28.01 8.01
N THR A 478 2.61 -28.43 9.16
CA THR A 478 1.95 -29.73 9.29
C THR A 478 0.56 -29.71 8.68
N ALA A 479 -0.06 -30.88 8.53
CA ALA A 479 -1.46 -30.97 8.09
C ALA A 479 -2.41 -30.24 9.07
N ASP A 480 -2.11 -30.27 10.36
CA ASP A 480 -2.89 -29.57 11.39
C ASP A 480 -2.69 -28.04 11.29
N ASP A 481 -1.46 -27.56 11.03
CA ASP A 481 -1.20 -26.14 10.78
C ASP A 481 -2.00 -25.65 9.57
N LEU A 482 -1.94 -26.37 8.45
CA LEU A 482 -2.66 -26.01 7.22
C LEU A 482 -4.18 -25.99 7.42
N ALA A 483 -4.72 -26.98 8.14
CA ALA A 483 -6.13 -27.02 8.48
C ALA A 483 -6.55 -25.86 9.39
N TYR A 484 -5.68 -25.45 10.32
CA TYR A 484 -5.91 -24.33 11.24
C TYR A 484 -5.77 -22.97 10.56
N MET A 485 -4.89 -22.83 9.57
CA MET A 485 -4.68 -21.56 8.85
C MET A 485 -5.69 -21.34 7.73
N ASN A 486 -6.23 -22.41 7.13
CA ASN A 486 -7.13 -22.31 5.99
C ASN A 486 -8.45 -21.60 6.33
N GLY A 487 -8.86 -20.66 5.49
CA GLY A 487 -10.13 -19.95 5.64
C GLY A 487 -10.14 -18.94 6.79
N THR A 488 -8.98 -18.48 7.24
CA THR A 488 -8.85 -17.52 8.35
C THR A 488 -8.97 -16.05 7.93
N ALA A 489 -9.19 -15.77 6.64
CA ALA A 489 -9.45 -14.44 6.10
C ALA A 489 -10.66 -14.44 5.15
N ASP A 490 -11.49 -13.39 5.22
CA ASP A 490 -12.73 -13.28 4.44
C ASP A 490 -12.51 -12.80 2.99
N PHE A 491 -11.38 -12.13 2.72
CA PHE A 491 -11.02 -11.59 1.40
C PHE A 491 -9.51 -11.35 1.34
N ILE A 492 -8.97 -11.19 0.13
CA ILE A 492 -7.55 -10.86 -0.09
C ILE A 492 -7.38 -9.35 -0.09
N GLY A 493 -6.68 -8.82 0.91
CA GLY A 493 -6.20 -7.43 0.92
C GLY A 493 -4.88 -7.31 0.18
N VAL A 494 -4.79 -6.42 -0.81
CA VAL A 494 -3.57 -6.20 -1.60
C VAL A 494 -3.24 -4.71 -1.74
N ASN A 495 -1.95 -4.40 -1.76
CA ASN A 495 -1.42 -3.05 -1.93
C ASN A 495 -0.62 -2.90 -3.25
N PRO A 496 -1.28 -2.89 -4.42
CA PRO A 496 -0.64 -2.79 -5.73
C PRO A 496 -0.37 -1.34 -6.13
N TYR A 497 0.82 -0.83 -5.81
CA TYR A 497 1.22 0.51 -6.23
C TYR A 497 1.67 0.55 -7.70
N THR A 498 2.49 -0.41 -8.12
CA THR A 498 3.11 -0.42 -9.45
C THR A 498 3.35 -1.85 -9.94
N ALA A 499 3.74 -1.99 -11.20
CA ALA A 499 4.38 -3.20 -11.72
C ALA A 499 5.91 -3.06 -11.77
N THR A 500 6.61 -4.18 -11.91
CA THR A 500 8.06 -4.26 -12.15
C THR A 500 8.35 -5.28 -13.25
N VAL A 501 9.35 -5.02 -14.10
CA VAL A 501 9.75 -5.93 -15.17
C VAL A 501 10.78 -6.92 -14.62
N VAL A 502 10.55 -8.20 -14.85
CA VAL A 502 11.29 -9.30 -14.25
C VAL A 502 11.98 -10.15 -15.30
N THR A 503 13.24 -10.52 -15.04
CA THR A 503 14.00 -11.52 -15.81
C THR A 503 14.74 -12.46 -14.85
N PRO A 504 15.16 -13.66 -15.29
CA PRO A 504 16.05 -14.50 -14.50
C PRO A 504 17.38 -13.78 -14.19
N PRO A 505 18.11 -14.19 -13.12
CA PRO A 505 19.43 -13.64 -12.78
C PRO A 505 20.44 -13.70 -13.93
N ALA A 506 20.48 -14.82 -14.66
CA ALA A 506 21.20 -14.93 -15.92
C ALA A 506 20.21 -14.82 -17.09
N PRO A 507 20.34 -13.81 -17.97
CA PRO A 507 19.38 -13.59 -19.07
C PRO A 507 19.18 -14.84 -19.94
N GLY A 508 17.91 -15.22 -20.14
CA GLY A 508 17.52 -16.37 -20.95
C GLY A 508 17.71 -17.74 -20.29
N ASP A 509 18.20 -17.80 -19.05
CA ASP A 509 18.43 -19.07 -18.33
C ASP A 509 17.54 -19.17 -17.09
N ALA A 510 16.46 -19.95 -17.19
CA ALA A 510 15.57 -20.23 -16.07
C ALA A 510 16.24 -21.02 -14.93
N GLY A 511 17.29 -21.81 -15.23
CA GLY A 511 18.04 -22.58 -14.22
C GLY A 511 18.75 -21.67 -13.21
N SER A 512 19.15 -20.46 -13.64
CA SER A 512 19.80 -19.48 -12.78
C SER A 512 18.96 -19.01 -11.59
N ILE A 513 17.63 -19.19 -11.63
CA ILE A 513 16.74 -18.93 -10.50
C ILE A 513 17.03 -19.91 -9.36
N LEU A 514 17.15 -21.21 -9.67
CA LEU A 514 17.45 -22.26 -8.69
C LEU A 514 18.90 -22.16 -8.19
N ASP A 515 19.84 -21.86 -9.09
CA ASP A 515 21.24 -21.63 -8.70
C ASP A 515 21.35 -20.45 -7.71
N CYS A 516 20.57 -19.39 -7.92
CA CYS A 516 20.45 -18.29 -6.97
C CYS A 516 19.85 -18.75 -5.64
N ALA A 517 18.77 -19.53 -5.67
CA ALA A 517 18.09 -20.00 -4.47
C ALA A 517 19.02 -20.86 -3.59
N HIS A 518 19.95 -21.62 -4.19
CA HIS A 518 20.95 -22.40 -3.45
C HIS A 518 22.20 -21.61 -3.04
N ASN A 519 22.38 -20.37 -3.52
CA ASN A 519 23.51 -19.51 -3.17
C ASN A 519 23.08 -18.41 -2.21
N THR A 520 23.26 -18.63 -0.91
CA THR A 520 22.92 -17.68 0.16
C THR A 520 23.63 -16.33 0.07
N THR A 521 24.72 -16.23 -0.71
CA THR A 521 25.45 -14.97 -0.94
C THR A 521 25.03 -14.23 -2.21
N SER A 522 24.06 -14.77 -2.95
CA SER A 522 23.58 -14.16 -4.20
C SER A 522 22.94 -12.80 -3.92
N PRO A 523 23.29 -11.75 -4.69
CA PRO A 523 22.68 -10.42 -4.55
C PRO A 523 21.24 -10.37 -5.05
N PHE A 524 20.76 -11.42 -5.72
CA PHE A 524 19.38 -11.51 -6.22
C PHE A 524 18.42 -12.16 -5.20
N ARG A 525 18.93 -12.67 -4.07
CA ARG A 525 18.07 -13.18 -2.99
C ARG A 525 17.30 -12.03 -2.30
N PRO A 526 16.11 -12.31 -1.75
CA PRO A 526 15.44 -13.62 -1.72
C PRO A 526 14.59 -13.92 -2.97
N TYR A 527 14.40 -12.97 -3.88
CA TYR A 527 13.48 -13.15 -4.99
C TYR A 527 14.05 -13.97 -6.16
N CYS A 528 15.37 -14.05 -6.25
CA CYS A 528 16.12 -14.75 -7.30
C CYS A 528 15.73 -14.37 -8.71
N VAL A 529 15.57 -13.06 -8.92
CA VAL A 529 15.29 -12.45 -10.22
C VAL A 529 16.00 -11.10 -10.33
N ASN A 530 16.14 -10.62 -11.55
CA ASN A 530 16.50 -9.22 -11.82
C ASN A 530 15.21 -8.42 -12.03
N GLN A 531 15.19 -7.19 -11.52
CA GLN A 531 14.08 -6.26 -11.62
C GLN A 531 14.51 -5.00 -12.37
N THR A 532 13.65 -4.50 -13.25
CA THR A 532 13.86 -3.26 -13.99
C THR A 532 12.53 -2.57 -14.26
N THR A 533 12.56 -1.32 -14.68
CA THR A 533 11.39 -0.54 -15.07
C THR A 533 11.34 -0.31 -16.57
N VAL A 534 12.23 -0.94 -17.35
CA VAL A 534 12.26 -0.81 -18.81
C VAL A 534 11.79 -2.06 -19.53
N ASP A 535 11.08 -1.88 -20.63
CA ASP A 535 10.60 -2.96 -21.48
C ASP A 535 11.71 -3.52 -22.40
N ILE A 536 11.34 -4.42 -23.32
CA ILE A 536 12.25 -4.98 -24.34
C ILE A 536 12.77 -3.94 -25.34
N HIS A 537 12.12 -2.80 -25.46
CA HIS A 537 12.47 -1.72 -26.38
C HIS A 537 13.24 -0.57 -25.69
N GLY A 538 13.44 -0.66 -24.37
CA GLY A 538 14.17 0.32 -23.58
C GLY A 538 13.32 1.51 -23.12
N TRP A 539 11.99 1.41 -23.20
CA TRP A 539 11.08 2.41 -22.65
C TRP A 539 10.72 2.09 -21.22
N ASP A 540 10.58 3.11 -20.37
CA ASP A 540 10.00 2.95 -19.04
C ASP A 540 8.55 2.41 -19.16
N ILE A 541 8.18 1.52 -18.24
CA ILE A 541 6.85 0.90 -18.17
C ILE A 541 5.71 1.88 -17.85
N GLY A 542 6.03 3.12 -17.48
CA GLY A 542 5.06 4.14 -17.16
C GLY A 542 5.70 5.49 -16.84
N TYR A 543 4.88 6.45 -16.43
CA TYR A 543 5.36 7.72 -15.91
C TYR A 543 5.86 7.55 -14.47
N ARG A 544 7.10 7.94 -14.20
CA ARG A 544 7.77 7.76 -12.89
C ARG A 544 7.28 8.78 -11.85
N SER A 545 7.06 8.31 -10.63
CA SER A 545 6.76 9.11 -9.43
C SER A 545 8.03 9.62 -8.73
N GLN A 546 7.87 10.41 -7.65
CA GLN A 546 8.98 10.81 -6.76
C GLN A 546 9.80 9.61 -6.24
N THR A 547 9.16 8.45 -6.09
CA THR A 547 9.75 7.25 -5.49
C THR A 547 9.79 6.08 -6.49
N TYR A 548 9.53 4.86 -6.06
CA TYR A 548 9.57 3.64 -6.88
C TYR A 548 8.33 3.44 -7.75
N VAL A 549 7.24 4.18 -7.51
CA VAL A 549 5.95 3.96 -8.17
C VAL A 549 5.97 4.50 -9.61
N TYR A 550 5.39 3.74 -10.55
CA TYR A 550 5.13 4.17 -11.92
C TYR A 550 3.62 4.12 -12.20
N ILE A 551 3.14 4.96 -13.13
CA ILE A 551 1.75 4.87 -13.59
C ILE A 551 1.61 3.66 -14.51
N THR A 552 1.16 2.52 -13.97
CA THR A 552 1.08 1.21 -14.64
C THR A 552 -0.32 0.58 -14.63
N PRO A 553 -1.38 1.29 -15.05
CA PRO A 553 -2.77 0.85 -14.85
C PRO A 553 -3.10 -0.48 -15.55
N THR A 554 -2.64 -0.70 -16.78
CA THR A 554 -2.93 -1.96 -17.51
C THR A 554 -2.36 -3.18 -16.80
N TYR A 555 -1.24 -3.02 -16.10
CA TYR A 555 -0.63 -4.09 -15.32
C TYR A 555 -1.39 -4.39 -14.02
N LEU A 556 -2.09 -3.40 -13.44
CA LEU A 556 -3.00 -3.63 -12.31
C LEU A 556 -4.10 -4.62 -12.71
N ARG A 557 -4.71 -4.48 -13.89
CA ARG A 557 -5.73 -5.42 -14.36
C ARG A 557 -5.17 -6.84 -14.44
N SER A 558 -3.98 -7.02 -15.01
CA SER A 558 -3.30 -8.33 -15.05
C SER A 558 -3.00 -8.88 -13.65
N TYR A 559 -2.57 -8.01 -12.72
CA TYR A 559 -2.33 -8.38 -11.33
C TYR A 559 -3.60 -8.90 -10.63
N LEU A 560 -4.72 -8.19 -10.78
CA LEU A 560 -6.01 -8.58 -10.20
C LEU A 560 -6.49 -9.92 -10.74
N ASN A 561 -6.31 -10.16 -12.05
CA ASN A 561 -6.57 -11.47 -12.66
C ASN A 561 -5.69 -12.55 -12.04
N TYR A 562 -4.38 -12.33 -11.93
CA TYR A 562 -3.45 -13.30 -11.33
C TYR A 562 -3.86 -13.68 -9.90
N VAL A 563 -4.15 -12.68 -9.06
CA VAL A 563 -4.54 -12.90 -7.66
C VAL A 563 -5.86 -13.67 -7.58
N TYR A 564 -6.87 -13.25 -8.34
CA TYR A 564 -8.18 -13.90 -8.32
C TYR A 564 -8.12 -15.32 -8.88
N ASP A 565 -7.34 -15.54 -9.94
CA ASP A 565 -7.19 -16.85 -10.54
C ASP A 565 -6.48 -17.86 -9.64
N LYS A 566 -5.52 -17.38 -8.85
CA LYS A 566 -4.70 -18.24 -8.01
C LYS A 566 -5.39 -18.60 -6.71
N TRP A 567 -5.97 -17.62 -6.03
CA TRP A 567 -6.52 -17.82 -4.68
C TRP A 567 -8.04 -17.82 -4.60
N ARG A 568 -8.76 -17.42 -5.66
CA ARG A 568 -10.23 -17.60 -5.79
C ARG A 568 -11.06 -16.97 -4.66
N HIS A 569 -10.59 -15.85 -4.11
CA HIS A 569 -11.29 -15.08 -3.08
C HIS A 569 -11.53 -13.64 -3.55
N PRO A 570 -12.56 -12.94 -3.02
CA PRO A 570 -12.77 -11.53 -3.30
C PRO A 570 -11.53 -10.69 -2.97
N ILE A 571 -11.30 -9.63 -3.74
CA ILE A 571 -10.13 -8.76 -3.58
C ILE A 571 -10.57 -7.39 -3.07
N LYS A 572 -9.83 -6.84 -2.10
CA LYS A 572 -9.84 -5.40 -1.80
C LYS A 572 -8.45 -4.84 -2.04
N ILE A 573 -8.39 -3.76 -2.81
CA ILE A 573 -7.18 -2.95 -2.94
C ILE A 573 -7.12 -2.08 -1.69
N THR A 574 -6.33 -2.51 -0.72
CA THR A 574 -6.29 -1.89 0.61
C THR A 574 -5.44 -0.63 0.64
N GLU A 575 -4.53 -0.46 -0.34
CA GLU A 575 -3.78 0.75 -0.58
C GLU A 575 -3.39 0.86 -2.07
N PHE A 576 -3.51 2.06 -2.64
CA PHE A 576 -2.88 2.48 -3.89
C PHE A 576 -2.74 4.00 -3.91
N GLY A 577 -1.62 4.50 -4.44
CA GLY A 577 -1.25 5.91 -4.31
C GLY A 577 -0.09 6.31 -5.22
N PHE A 578 0.09 7.62 -5.42
CA PHE A 578 1.11 8.14 -6.33
C PHE A 578 1.74 9.43 -5.84
N PRO A 579 3.04 9.44 -5.49
CA PRO A 579 3.73 10.65 -5.06
C PRO A 579 4.23 11.41 -6.28
N VAL A 580 3.62 12.55 -6.60
CA VAL A 580 3.98 13.32 -7.80
C VAL A 580 5.43 13.77 -7.73
N TRP A 581 6.16 13.61 -8.85
CA TRP A 581 7.56 14.02 -8.98
C TRP A 581 7.76 15.46 -8.51
N ASP A 582 8.68 15.63 -7.57
CA ASP A 582 9.14 16.91 -7.01
C ASP A 582 7.98 17.78 -6.51
N GLU A 583 6.91 17.19 -5.98
CA GLU A 583 5.73 17.95 -5.52
C GLU A 583 6.04 18.82 -4.31
N ALA A 584 6.87 18.35 -3.38
CA ALA A 584 7.22 19.07 -2.16
C ALA A 584 7.88 20.45 -2.41
N SER A 585 8.62 20.59 -3.52
CA SER A 585 9.30 21.84 -3.87
C SER A 585 8.41 22.84 -4.64
N LYS A 586 7.22 22.41 -5.08
CA LYS A 586 6.30 23.25 -5.86
C LYS A 586 5.58 24.27 -4.98
N PRO A 587 5.18 25.42 -5.52
CA PRO A 587 4.29 26.33 -4.79
C PRO A 587 2.92 25.66 -4.57
N LEU A 588 2.24 26.03 -3.48
CA LEU A 588 0.97 25.42 -3.07
C LEU A 588 -0.05 25.24 -4.22
N PRO A 589 -0.34 26.26 -5.07
CA PRO A 589 -1.30 26.09 -6.18
C PRO A 589 -0.97 24.92 -7.13
N ASP A 590 0.31 24.64 -7.35
CA ASP A 590 0.75 23.55 -8.23
C ASP A 590 0.66 22.19 -7.51
N GLN A 591 0.91 22.16 -6.19
CA GLN A 591 0.65 20.97 -5.36
C GLN A 591 -0.84 20.63 -5.31
N LEU A 592 -1.72 21.63 -5.30
CA LEU A 592 -3.17 21.41 -5.28
C LEU A 592 -3.71 20.95 -6.63
N HIS A 593 -3.03 21.20 -7.74
CA HIS A 593 -3.49 20.77 -9.07
C HIS A 593 -3.09 19.33 -9.43
N ASP A 594 -1.96 18.83 -8.91
CA ASP A 594 -1.50 17.43 -8.93
C ASP A 594 -2.00 16.46 -10.02
N LEU A 595 -2.03 16.93 -11.27
CA LEU A 595 -2.61 16.18 -12.40
C LEU A 595 -2.05 14.75 -12.56
N PRO A 596 -0.74 14.47 -12.37
CA PRO A 596 -0.24 13.10 -12.47
C PRO A 596 -0.87 12.14 -11.45
N ARG A 597 -1.16 12.58 -10.23
CA ARG A 597 -1.86 11.77 -9.22
C ARG A 597 -3.30 11.50 -9.64
N SER A 598 -3.99 12.52 -10.16
CA SER A 598 -5.33 12.35 -10.74
C SER A 598 -5.33 11.29 -11.86
N ILE A 599 -4.40 11.37 -12.80
CA ILE A 599 -4.27 10.40 -13.90
C ILE A 599 -4.06 8.98 -13.35
N TYR A 600 -3.15 8.81 -12.38
CA TYR A 600 -2.91 7.52 -11.74
C TYR A 600 -4.18 6.95 -11.10
N LEU A 601 -4.84 7.72 -10.22
CA LEU A 601 -6.01 7.25 -9.49
C LEU A 601 -7.16 6.87 -10.42
N LEU A 602 -7.48 7.74 -11.39
CA LEU A 602 -8.57 7.50 -12.32
C LEU A 602 -8.28 6.31 -13.25
N SER A 603 -7.03 6.15 -13.71
CA SER A 603 -6.67 5.03 -14.57
C SER A 603 -6.69 3.69 -13.82
N TYR A 604 -6.24 3.66 -12.56
CA TYR A 604 -6.33 2.47 -11.70
C TYR A 604 -7.80 2.10 -11.42
N LEU A 605 -8.63 3.06 -11.05
CA LEU A 605 -10.08 2.85 -10.86
C LEU A 605 -10.78 2.35 -12.14
N SER A 606 -10.36 2.84 -13.31
CA SER A 606 -10.90 2.37 -14.60
C SER A 606 -10.49 0.93 -14.91
N GLU A 607 -9.26 0.53 -14.59
CA GLU A 607 -8.78 -0.84 -14.78
C GLU A 607 -9.36 -1.83 -13.73
N ILE A 608 -9.68 -1.36 -12.53
CA ILE A 608 -10.50 -2.11 -11.56
C ILE A 608 -11.88 -2.43 -12.16
N LEU A 609 -12.56 -1.43 -12.73
CA LEU A 609 -13.86 -1.64 -13.36
C LEU A 609 -13.78 -2.62 -14.53
N LYS A 610 -12.74 -2.52 -15.36
CA LYS A 610 -12.52 -3.47 -16.45
C LYS A 610 -12.25 -4.88 -15.93
N ALA A 611 -11.44 -5.05 -14.89
CA ALA A 611 -11.22 -6.35 -14.27
C ALA A 611 -12.54 -6.98 -13.78
N VAL A 612 -13.42 -6.17 -13.18
CA VAL A 612 -14.76 -6.62 -12.74
C VAL A 612 -15.65 -7.02 -13.92
N TRP A 613 -15.83 -6.14 -14.90
CA TRP A 613 -16.87 -6.31 -15.93
C TRP A 613 -16.43 -7.08 -17.17
N GLU A 614 -15.15 -7.02 -17.52
CA GLU A 614 -14.61 -7.68 -18.70
C GLU A 614 -13.94 -9.01 -18.37
N ASP A 615 -13.31 -9.12 -17.19
CA ASP A 615 -12.57 -10.33 -16.80
C ASP A 615 -13.30 -11.18 -15.75
N GLY A 616 -14.32 -10.64 -15.09
CA GLY A 616 -15.07 -11.35 -14.04
C GLY A 616 -14.32 -11.47 -12.72
N VAL A 617 -13.37 -10.56 -12.44
CA VAL A 617 -12.63 -10.52 -11.16
C VAL A 617 -13.47 -9.85 -10.08
N GLU A 618 -13.65 -10.52 -8.94
CA GLU A 618 -14.44 -9.98 -7.83
C GLU A 618 -13.64 -8.98 -6.99
N VAL A 619 -13.63 -7.71 -7.41
CA VAL A 619 -13.05 -6.59 -6.64
C VAL A 619 -14.14 -5.87 -5.85
N THR A 620 -13.99 -5.82 -4.53
CA THR A 620 -15.04 -5.33 -3.60
C THR A 620 -14.67 -4.02 -2.90
N GLY A 621 -13.46 -3.50 -3.08
CA GLY A 621 -13.09 -2.20 -2.57
C GLY A 621 -11.72 -1.69 -3.01
N ALA A 622 -11.50 -0.39 -2.86
CA ALA A 622 -10.27 0.32 -3.18
C ALA A 622 -10.07 1.52 -2.23
N TYR A 623 -8.88 1.63 -1.64
CA TYR A 623 -8.57 2.65 -0.64
C TYR A 623 -7.34 3.46 -1.05
N LEU A 624 -7.47 4.78 -1.05
CA LEU A 624 -6.38 5.68 -1.44
C LEU A 624 -5.31 5.71 -0.35
N TRP A 625 -4.06 5.43 -0.72
CA TRP A 625 -2.90 5.85 0.05
C TRP A 625 -2.43 7.21 -0.46
N SER A 626 -2.56 8.30 0.28
CA SER A 626 -3.09 8.40 1.65
C SER A 626 -4.04 9.58 1.82
N TYR A 627 -4.70 9.67 2.97
CA TYR A 627 -5.65 10.76 3.25
C TYR A 627 -5.01 12.16 3.20
N ALA A 628 -3.72 12.28 3.50
CA ALA A 628 -2.92 13.52 3.47
C ALA A 628 -1.43 13.20 3.41
N ASP A 629 -0.61 14.14 2.92
CA ASP A 629 0.85 13.99 2.87
C ASP A 629 1.36 13.67 4.29
N ASN A 630 2.18 12.65 4.44
CA ASN A 630 2.56 12.10 5.75
C ASN A 630 4.07 11.85 5.85
N TRP A 631 4.52 11.22 6.94
CA TRP A 631 5.91 10.77 7.09
C TRP A 631 6.07 9.41 6.42
N GLU A 632 6.77 9.36 5.28
CA GLU A 632 7.00 8.14 4.51
C GLU A 632 8.35 7.52 4.91
N PHE A 633 8.41 6.98 6.13
CA PHE A 633 9.55 6.20 6.65
C PHE A 633 10.91 6.91 6.58
N GLY A 634 10.91 8.20 6.92
CA GLY A 634 12.10 9.05 6.88
C GLY A 634 12.12 10.03 5.71
N ASP A 635 11.02 10.13 4.96
CA ASP A 635 10.87 11.05 3.84
C ASP A 635 9.55 11.85 3.97
N TYR A 636 9.62 13.17 4.03
CA TYR A 636 8.44 14.05 3.98
C TYR A 636 8.18 14.60 2.57
N ASP A 637 9.10 14.42 1.62
CA ASP A 637 9.01 14.94 0.25
C ASP A 637 8.22 13.97 -0.66
N ALA A 638 8.09 12.70 -0.26
CA ALA A 638 7.24 11.70 -0.89
C ALA A 638 5.74 11.95 -0.60
N HIS A 639 5.19 12.98 -1.22
CA HIS A 639 3.80 13.40 -1.02
C HIS A 639 2.78 12.41 -1.60
N PHE A 640 2.37 11.37 -0.87
CA PHE A 640 1.32 10.44 -1.32
C PHE A 640 -0.11 10.96 -1.16
N GLY A 641 -0.31 12.00 -0.35
CA GLY A 641 -1.61 12.41 0.12
C GLY A 641 -2.49 13.03 -0.96
N VAL A 642 -3.79 12.80 -0.82
CA VAL A 642 -4.84 13.55 -1.55
C VAL A 642 -5.12 14.94 -0.91
N GLN A 643 -4.41 15.25 0.17
CA GLN A 643 -4.37 16.56 0.81
C GLN A 643 -2.90 16.94 1.07
N THR A 644 -2.57 18.23 0.96
CA THR A 644 -1.28 18.72 1.47
C THR A 644 -1.34 18.92 2.98
N VAL A 645 -0.18 18.91 3.65
CA VAL A 645 -0.04 19.26 5.06
C VAL A 645 1.02 20.35 5.19
N ASN A 646 0.65 21.51 5.73
CA ASN A 646 1.62 22.50 6.17
C ASN A 646 2.27 22.01 7.47
N ARG A 647 3.53 21.60 7.41
CA ARG A 647 4.25 21.02 8.57
C ARG A 647 4.44 21.97 9.74
N THR A 648 4.35 23.27 9.53
CA THR A 648 4.48 24.29 10.59
C THR A 648 3.14 24.56 11.27
N THR A 649 2.06 24.73 10.49
CA THR A 649 0.75 25.11 11.06
C THR A 649 -0.19 23.92 11.26
N GLN A 650 0.17 22.75 10.72
CA GLN A 650 -0.67 21.56 10.61
C GLN A 650 -1.95 21.77 9.79
N GLU A 651 -2.03 22.83 8.98
CA GLU A 651 -3.17 23.08 8.07
C GLU A 651 -3.17 22.11 6.88
N ARG A 652 -4.36 21.65 6.46
CA ARG A 652 -4.55 20.77 5.30
C ARG A 652 -5.24 21.49 4.15
N ASN A 653 -4.87 21.17 2.91
CA ASN A 653 -5.56 21.66 1.71
C ASN A 653 -5.90 20.49 0.76
N PHE A 654 -7.10 20.49 0.19
CA PHE A 654 -7.53 19.45 -0.75
C PHE A 654 -6.80 19.58 -2.09
N LYS A 655 -6.31 18.46 -2.62
CA LYS A 655 -5.74 18.40 -3.97
C LYS A 655 -6.79 17.97 -4.99
N LYS A 656 -6.57 18.29 -6.27
CA LYS A 656 -7.46 17.96 -7.38
C LYS A 656 -7.69 16.46 -7.49
N SER A 657 -6.66 15.64 -7.28
CA SER A 657 -6.79 14.18 -7.31
C SER A 657 -7.88 13.66 -6.37
N PHE A 658 -8.13 14.34 -5.24
CA PHE A 658 -9.16 13.94 -4.30
C PHE A 658 -10.55 14.13 -4.87
N PHE A 659 -10.81 15.33 -5.41
CA PHE A 659 -12.07 15.65 -6.07
C PHE A 659 -12.33 14.69 -7.23
N ASP A 660 -11.32 14.46 -8.06
CA ASP A 660 -11.46 13.61 -9.24
C ASP A 660 -11.77 12.16 -8.85
N ALA A 661 -11.08 11.59 -7.86
CA ALA A 661 -11.32 10.22 -7.41
C ALA A 661 -12.71 10.06 -6.77
N VAL A 662 -13.11 11.00 -5.91
CA VAL A 662 -14.44 10.97 -5.26
C VAL A 662 -15.57 11.19 -6.27
N ASP A 663 -15.43 12.14 -7.20
CA ASP A 663 -16.41 12.37 -8.26
C ASP A 663 -16.51 11.14 -9.19
N PHE A 664 -15.37 10.51 -9.52
CA PHE A 664 -15.33 9.32 -10.36
C PHE A 664 -16.14 8.16 -9.78
N VAL A 665 -15.97 7.86 -8.49
CA VAL A 665 -16.68 6.73 -7.84
C VAL A 665 -18.15 7.05 -7.60
N LYS A 666 -18.49 8.29 -7.22
CA LYS A 666 -19.87 8.75 -7.03
C LYS A 666 -20.67 8.74 -8.32
N ALA A 667 -20.09 9.22 -9.41
CA ALA A 667 -20.69 9.17 -10.73
C ALA A 667 -20.95 7.73 -11.22
N ARG A 668 -20.34 6.74 -10.57
CA ARG A 668 -20.39 5.30 -10.91
C ARG A 668 -21.04 4.43 -9.83
N GLY A 669 -21.88 5.04 -8.98
CA GLY A 669 -22.78 4.30 -8.09
C GLY A 669 -22.24 3.98 -6.70
N VAL A 670 -21.04 4.44 -6.34
CA VAL A 670 -20.55 4.36 -4.95
C VAL A 670 -21.12 5.53 -4.17
N GLN A 671 -21.91 5.23 -3.13
CA GLN A 671 -22.56 6.23 -2.28
C GLN A 671 -21.62 6.86 -1.25
#